data_AF-A0A0J1GYQ0-F1
#
_entry.id   AF-A0A0J1GYQ0-F1
#
_cell.length_a   1.000
_cell.length_b   1.000
_cell.length_c   1.000
_cell.angle_alpha   90.00
_cell.angle_beta   90.00
_cell.angle_gamma   90.00
#
_symmetry.space_group_name_H-M   'P 1'
#
loop_
_entity.id
_entity.type
_entity.pdbx_description
1 polymer ?
#
loop_
_entity_poly.entity_id
_entity_poly.type
_entity_poly.pdbx_seq_one_letter_code
_entity_poly.pdbx_strand_id
1 'polypeptide(L)'
;MSSSDTPVSIFVDPLSPDSIAQALAEYRQCLSDGSAFRRRMGLQFNIQFLHLSGRPLKAEDAGDNRGMLQRALSACRSDERETNIGEPILFAAALSFPELLPELERTAQAMVNFARSRNDSGDMWLDDYNVFGIEALYMLALVEPAYTFYLSGFIVPYWDGETLRQPLFLFGKLVERYGWSRDVIKAYVWSDGMHLRRYFFMDGEGTQLQCDLLAHFTAHPQDYQWFKSQLVERLGQRPLLASPGGEAEHPVLSFYYSLADWDVDAEIWQEGEWQDQVKQQLLLGLRIEDEALALLAEVKQAYPGVALSRMAPAWQLEDRYQDWPLPDAADPCCDDEEWGIDQWDEDDWEECYYPLHPSRDKLRVTVFEDLDDELEEAGTQWLTHLPAHLGGCAYAAWRLHSSKTASSEHGAILDWLEATLPELLLQQMLYYGDFSDSEEQRVQHWLTDASSDDDEQALFALLRDNLYHDGGTRGEWISASQPAYQLWLFNDGGQRAFLSLYWLLQYRQKTGQERPLFVLAERHWQLVVALAPLRVINRIFYCWSDYAHYAAINDVEGESQLARELIGLGIPEAMIEATLIVTDQQVAGYRPADARFWQRYCARVEAFAQAGCAETGMDPVDSHQSVPPQALFAQASFAALQKAYPQQLLALFAHIKAVAPQANLPIDDYFSAALQASLEKRLAAGIAVKVKDQLLDYLATGEGLEALSPQALGLPQLQGWEPHYGSTAGHAAPAEFVWLLPPSQGERLARFFAQLGKRGLHWLGCSYVEEAYANSRVASGEIPLTERWSHSEVGYLRHSNPSVGMALLMAKDHWALSWLDSIGVGECELTHYAVNQGRDQHAFVCKLAGEGRLPDMQEWLTADERVRLLYMLKQGELACYQASLEIMSQDSSAEVRQMAESLLEQ
;
A
#
# COMPACT_ATOMS: atom_id res chain seq x y z
N MET A 1 -2.42 -21.09 26.26
CA MET A 1 -2.74 -21.92 25.08
C MET A 1 -4.17 -22.44 25.22
N SER A 2 -5.09 -22.09 24.32
CA SER A 2 -6.52 -22.46 24.41
C SER A 2 -6.81 -23.87 23.88
N SER A 3 -7.58 -24.67 24.63
CA SER A 3 -7.84 -26.11 24.41
C SER A 3 -8.90 -26.47 23.36
N SER A 4 -9.29 -25.55 22.45
CA SER A 4 -10.35 -25.80 21.45
C SER A 4 -9.90 -26.21 20.04
N ASP A 5 -8.62 -26.52 19.84
CA ASP A 5 -8.08 -26.96 18.54
C ASP A 5 -7.49 -28.38 18.62
N THR A 6 -8.35 -29.37 18.91
CA THR A 6 -7.89 -30.77 18.86
C THR A 6 -7.81 -31.22 17.39
N PRO A 7 -6.66 -31.71 16.90
CA PRO A 7 -6.53 -32.17 15.53
C PRO A 7 -7.39 -33.39 15.24
N VAL A 8 -7.97 -33.45 14.04
CA VAL A 8 -8.71 -34.63 13.55
C VAL A 8 -7.73 -35.76 13.36
N SER A 9 -7.86 -36.82 14.16
CA SER A 9 -6.93 -37.95 14.17
C SER A 9 -7.40 -39.07 13.24
N ILE A 10 -6.62 -39.39 12.21
CA ILE A 10 -6.86 -40.53 11.30
C ILE A 10 -5.86 -41.64 11.62
N PHE A 11 -6.34 -42.82 11.97
CA PHE A 11 -5.49 -43.96 12.36
C PHE A 11 -5.16 -44.86 11.17
N VAL A 12 -3.89 -45.22 11.02
CA VAL A 12 -3.36 -45.98 9.88
C VAL A 12 -2.40 -47.07 10.35
N ASP A 13 -2.56 -48.27 9.79
CA ASP A 13 -1.51 -49.30 9.76
C ASP A 13 -0.78 -49.24 8.41
N PRO A 14 0.47 -48.72 8.37
CA PRO A 14 1.23 -48.55 7.12
C PRO A 14 1.57 -49.86 6.39
N LEU A 15 1.38 -51.02 7.04
CA LEU A 15 1.66 -52.34 6.45
C LEU A 15 0.40 -53.01 5.89
N SER A 16 -0.79 -52.45 6.12
CA SER A 16 -2.08 -53.05 5.73
C SER A 16 -2.75 -52.23 4.62
N PRO A 17 -2.93 -52.78 3.40
CA PRO A 17 -3.56 -52.06 2.31
C PRO A 17 -5.02 -51.67 2.63
N ASP A 18 -5.76 -52.52 3.33
CA ASP A 18 -7.14 -52.22 3.75
C ASP A 18 -7.20 -51.03 4.73
N SER A 19 -6.23 -50.94 5.66
CA SER A 19 -6.16 -49.81 6.60
C SER A 19 -5.81 -48.51 5.89
N ILE A 20 -4.90 -48.55 4.92
CA ILE A 20 -4.53 -47.38 4.11
C ILE A 20 -5.71 -46.93 3.24
N ALA A 21 -6.43 -47.87 2.61
CA ALA A 21 -7.61 -47.56 1.81
C ALA A 21 -8.71 -46.87 2.65
N GLN A 22 -8.94 -47.36 3.87
CA GLN A 22 -9.87 -46.73 4.81
C GLN A 22 -9.41 -45.32 5.21
N ALA A 23 -8.13 -45.14 5.55
CA ALA A 23 -7.56 -43.84 5.90
C ALA A 23 -7.67 -42.82 4.75
N LEU A 24 -7.43 -43.25 3.51
CA LEU A 24 -7.62 -42.41 2.32
C LEU A 24 -9.10 -42.05 2.12
N ALA A 25 -10.04 -42.96 2.42
CA ALA A 25 -11.47 -42.68 2.33
C ALA A 25 -11.93 -41.67 3.39
N GLU A 26 -11.49 -41.83 4.64
CA GLU A 26 -11.74 -40.88 5.72
C GLU A 26 -11.14 -39.50 5.40
N TYR A 27 -9.91 -39.48 4.88
CA TYR A 27 -9.27 -38.23 4.48
C TYR A 27 -10.06 -37.49 3.39
N ARG A 28 -10.53 -38.19 2.35
CA ARG A 28 -11.39 -37.57 1.32
C ARG A 28 -12.69 -37.02 1.89
N GLN A 29 -13.28 -37.71 2.87
CA GLN A 29 -14.48 -37.22 3.52
C GLN A 29 -14.20 -35.91 4.27
N CYS A 30 -13.10 -35.84 5.02
CA CYS A 30 -12.70 -34.62 5.73
C CYS A 30 -12.41 -33.43 4.80
N LEU A 31 -11.85 -33.67 3.61
CA LEU A 31 -11.67 -32.62 2.60
C LEU A 31 -13.01 -32.11 2.06
N SER A 32 -14.01 -33.00 1.94
CA SER A 32 -15.32 -32.65 1.37
C SER A 32 -16.25 -31.91 2.34
N ASP A 33 -16.19 -32.23 3.64
CA ASP A 33 -17.01 -31.59 4.68
C ASP A 33 -16.30 -30.41 5.37
N GLY A 34 -15.03 -30.16 5.01
CA GLY A 34 -14.23 -29.08 5.55
C GLY A 34 -13.71 -29.30 6.97
N SER A 35 -13.85 -30.49 7.53
CA SER A 35 -13.28 -30.85 8.84
C SER A 35 -11.76 -31.02 8.79
N ALA A 36 -11.19 -31.14 7.58
CA ALA A 36 -9.74 -31.18 7.38
C ALA A 36 -9.01 -29.90 7.81
N PHE A 37 -9.72 -28.78 8.01
CA PHE A 37 -9.13 -27.47 8.30
C PHE A 37 -9.73 -26.83 9.54
N ARG A 38 -8.89 -26.18 10.35
CA ARG A 38 -9.30 -25.28 11.42
C ARG A 38 -9.85 -23.99 10.79
N ARG A 39 -10.96 -23.45 11.30
CA ARG A 39 -11.59 -22.23 10.77
C ARG A 39 -11.36 -20.98 11.62
N ARG A 40 -10.77 -21.14 12.81
CA ARG A 40 -10.47 -20.06 13.73
C ARG A 40 -9.08 -19.49 13.44
N MET A 41 -8.98 -18.17 13.25
CA MET A 41 -7.75 -17.45 12.87
C MET A 41 -7.18 -17.76 11.47
N GLY A 42 -8.00 -18.27 10.55
CA GLY A 42 -7.60 -18.64 9.19
C GLY A 42 -7.72 -20.14 8.93
N LEU A 43 -7.67 -20.56 7.66
CA LEU A 43 -7.64 -21.99 7.32
C LEU A 43 -6.24 -22.56 7.50
N GLN A 44 -6.14 -23.51 8.42
CA GLN A 44 -4.93 -24.29 8.62
C GLN A 44 -5.28 -25.78 8.63
N PHE A 45 -4.48 -26.59 7.95
CA PHE A 45 -4.66 -28.04 7.90
C PHE A 45 -4.61 -28.64 9.32
N ASN A 46 -5.66 -29.37 9.70
CA ASN A 46 -5.90 -29.83 11.07
C ASN A 46 -6.00 -31.36 11.19
N ILE A 47 -5.51 -32.11 10.20
CA ILE A 47 -5.50 -33.58 10.24
C ILE A 47 -4.15 -34.08 10.75
N GLN A 48 -4.20 -34.97 11.74
CA GLN A 48 -3.05 -35.72 12.22
C GLN A 48 -3.17 -37.20 11.86
N PHE A 49 -2.26 -37.69 11.03
CA PHE A 49 -2.16 -39.12 10.70
C PHE A 49 -1.38 -39.86 11.79
N LEU A 50 -2.04 -40.79 12.47
CA LEU A 50 -1.50 -41.55 13.59
C LEU A 50 -1.34 -43.03 13.22
N HIS A 51 -0.26 -43.64 13.69
CA HIS A 51 -0.12 -45.08 13.72
C HIS A 51 -1.13 -45.70 14.70
N LEU A 52 -1.52 -46.97 14.52
CA LEU A 52 -2.43 -47.69 15.45
C LEU A 52 -2.01 -47.65 16.93
N SER A 53 -0.74 -47.40 17.22
CA SER A 53 -0.22 -47.24 18.59
C SER A 53 -0.43 -45.85 19.19
N GLY A 54 -1.11 -44.94 18.49
CA GLY A 54 -1.37 -43.56 18.92
C GLY A 54 -0.20 -42.59 18.73
N ARG A 55 0.89 -43.01 18.07
CA ARG A 55 2.03 -42.12 17.73
C ARG A 55 1.80 -41.49 16.34
N PRO A 56 2.30 -40.27 16.06
CA PRO A 56 2.37 -39.74 14.71
C PRO A 56 3.14 -40.67 13.76
N LEU A 57 2.74 -40.67 12.48
CA LEU A 57 3.50 -41.36 11.43
C LEU A 57 4.91 -40.77 11.31
N LYS A 58 5.90 -41.64 11.12
CA LYS A 58 7.31 -41.31 10.96
C LYS A 58 7.78 -41.68 9.57
N ALA A 59 8.89 -41.11 9.10
CA ALA A 59 9.44 -41.41 7.78
C ALA A 59 9.78 -42.91 7.55
N GLU A 60 9.92 -43.70 8.63
CA GLU A 60 10.10 -45.16 8.57
C GLU A 60 8.83 -45.90 8.14
N ASP A 61 7.66 -45.30 8.37
CA ASP A 61 6.35 -45.84 8.01
C ASP A 61 6.06 -45.71 6.49
N ALA A 62 6.92 -45.01 5.73
CA ALA A 62 6.81 -44.85 4.28
C ALA A 62 7.14 -46.11 3.45
N GLY A 63 7.54 -47.20 4.11
CA GLY A 63 7.91 -48.46 3.46
C GLY A 63 9.08 -48.32 2.48
N ASP A 64 9.00 -49.05 1.37
CA ASP A 64 10.04 -49.07 0.33
C ASP A 64 10.20 -47.72 -0.39
N ASN A 65 9.19 -46.84 -0.29
CA ASN A 65 9.17 -45.52 -0.93
C ASN A 65 9.83 -44.41 -0.10
N ARG A 66 10.54 -44.74 0.99
CA ARG A 66 11.25 -43.74 1.82
C ARG A 66 12.20 -42.84 1.01
N GLY A 67 12.90 -43.40 0.01
CA GLY A 67 13.77 -42.61 -0.88
C GLY A 67 12.99 -41.64 -1.78
N MET A 68 11.78 -42.02 -2.20
CA MET A 68 10.89 -41.14 -2.96
C MET A 68 10.34 -40.02 -2.08
N LEU A 69 9.92 -40.34 -0.86
CA LEU A 69 9.47 -39.36 0.13
C LEU A 69 10.54 -38.28 0.39
N GLN A 70 11.79 -38.69 0.66
CA GLN A 70 12.88 -37.74 0.89
C GLN A 70 13.16 -36.85 -0.32
N ARG A 71 13.07 -37.40 -1.54
CA ARG A 71 13.23 -36.63 -2.78
C ARG A 71 12.09 -35.63 -2.96
N ALA A 72 10.85 -36.01 -2.65
CA ALA A 72 9.70 -35.11 -2.73
C ALA A 72 9.83 -33.96 -1.71
N LEU A 73 10.10 -34.27 -0.44
CA LEU A 73 10.32 -33.25 0.61
C LEU A 73 11.44 -32.27 0.23
N SER A 74 12.56 -32.79 -0.29
CA SER A 74 13.69 -31.96 -0.72
C SER A 74 13.38 -31.09 -1.95
N ALA A 75 12.42 -31.51 -2.79
CA ALA A 75 12.06 -30.79 -3.99
C ALA A 75 10.97 -29.75 -3.76
N CYS A 76 10.06 -29.99 -2.80
CA CYS A 76 8.88 -29.17 -2.55
C CYS A 76 9.09 -28.13 -1.43
N ARG A 77 9.98 -28.37 -0.46
CA ARG A 77 10.16 -27.53 0.74
C ARG A 77 11.52 -26.86 0.80
N SER A 78 11.55 -25.56 1.09
CA SER A 78 12.79 -24.84 1.42
C SER A 78 13.18 -25.06 2.88
N ASP A 79 12.23 -24.78 3.78
CA ASP A 79 12.35 -24.71 5.23
C ASP A 79 11.51 -25.79 5.93
N GLU A 80 11.78 -26.06 7.21
CA GLU A 80 11.06 -27.04 8.05
C GLU A 80 10.69 -28.37 7.35
N ARG A 81 11.66 -28.99 6.66
CA ARG A 81 11.41 -30.10 5.73
C ARG A 81 10.81 -31.37 6.34
N GLU A 82 10.82 -31.51 7.66
CA GLU A 82 10.35 -32.70 8.38
C GLU A 82 9.16 -32.42 9.33
N THR A 83 8.63 -31.19 9.38
CA THR A 83 7.44 -30.87 10.18
C THR A 83 6.16 -31.28 9.45
N ASN A 84 5.16 -31.80 10.17
CA ASN A 84 3.84 -32.13 9.62
C ASN A 84 3.81 -33.06 8.37
N ILE A 85 4.78 -33.96 8.23
CA ILE A 85 4.93 -34.85 7.05
C ILE A 85 3.99 -36.08 7.03
N GLY A 86 2.89 -36.08 7.80
CA GLY A 86 2.00 -37.23 7.93
C GLY A 86 1.30 -37.62 6.61
N GLU A 87 0.80 -36.63 5.87
CA GLU A 87 0.15 -36.83 4.56
C GLU A 87 1.09 -37.45 3.52
N PRO A 88 2.31 -36.91 3.27
CA PRO A 88 3.21 -37.53 2.31
C PRO A 88 3.68 -38.92 2.75
N ILE A 89 3.78 -39.21 4.06
CA ILE A 89 4.06 -40.58 4.53
C ILE A 89 2.91 -41.53 4.15
N LEU A 90 1.64 -41.12 4.33
CA LEU A 90 0.48 -41.93 3.93
C LEU A 90 0.51 -42.25 2.42
N PHE A 91 0.80 -41.27 1.57
CA PHE A 91 0.92 -41.48 0.12
C PHE A 91 2.10 -42.39 -0.24
N ALA A 92 3.27 -42.19 0.39
CA ALA A 92 4.42 -43.05 0.16
C ALA A 92 4.17 -44.51 0.57
N ALA A 93 3.49 -44.73 1.71
CA ALA A 93 3.07 -46.05 2.15
C ALA A 93 2.09 -46.68 1.15
N ALA A 94 1.05 -45.94 0.73
CA ALA A 94 0.05 -46.39 -0.23
C ALA A 94 0.66 -46.78 -1.59
N LEU A 95 1.66 -46.04 -2.06
CA LEU A 95 2.40 -46.32 -3.30
C LEU A 95 3.16 -47.65 -3.27
N SER A 96 3.34 -48.28 -2.10
CA SER A 96 3.93 -49.62 -2.00
C SER A 96 2.95 -50.72 -2.44
N PHE A 97 1.66 -50.40 -2.60
CA PHE A 97 0.59 -51.33 -2.93
C PHE A 97 -0.09 -50.92 -4.26
N PRO A 98 0.19 -51.58 -5.40
CA PRO A 98 -0.38 -51.21 -6.70
C PRO A 98 -1.91 -51.22 -6.74
N GLU A 99 -2.56 -52.05 -5.92
CA GLU A 99 -4.01 -52.12 -5.77
C GLU A 99 -4.65 -50.85 -5.17
N LEU A 100 -3.86 -50.00 -4.51
CA LEU A 100 -4.31 -48.72 -3.95
C LEU A 100 -4.20 -47.54 -4.92
N LEU A 101 -3.64 -47.72 -6.12
CA LEU A 101 -3.54 -46.64 -7.12
C LEU A 101 -4.90 -45.98 -7.45
N PRO A 102 -6.01 -46.72 -7.65
CA PRO A 102 -7.32 -46.10 -7.88
C PRO A 102 -7.81 -45.26 -6.69
N GLU A 103 -7.44 -45.63 -5.46
CA GLU A 103 -7.80 -44.86 -4.27
C GLU A 103 -6.96 -43.58 -4.17
N LEU A 104 -5.68 -43.64 -4.55
CA LEU A 104 -4.81 -42.46 -4.65
C LEU A 104 -5.29 -41.47 -5.71
N GLU A 105 -5.73 -41.95 -6.89
CA GLU A 105 -6.32 -41.10 -7.94
C GLU A 105 -7.58 -40.37 -7.44
N ARG A 106 -8.47 -41.06 -6.73
CA ARG A 106 -9.67 -40.43 -6.14
C ARG A 106 -9.29 -39.40 -5.08
N THR A 107 -8.27 -39.66 -4.28
CA THR A 107 -7.81 -38.72 -3.26
C THR A 107 -7.13 -37.51 -3.90
N ALA A 108 -6.29 -37.69 -4.92
CA ALA A 108 -5.70 -36.60 -5.69
C ALA A 108 -6.78 -35.72 -6.35
N GLN A 109 -7.81 -36.33 -6.92
CA GLN A 109 -8.95 -35.58 -7.47
C GLN A 109 -9.71 -34.79 -6.40
N ALA A 110 -9.86 -35.34 -5.18
CA ALA A 110 -10.47 -34.63 -4.06
C ALA A 110 -9.64 -33.41 -3.63
N MET A 111 -8.32 -33.56 -3.55
CA MET A 111 -7.38 -32.44 -3.27
C MET A 111 -7.49 -31.34 -4.32
N VAL A 112 -7.48 -31.72 -5.60
CA VAL A 112 -7.67 -30.77 -6.73
C VAL A 112 -9.02 -30.07 -6.64
N ASN A 113 -10.10 -30.80 -6.35
CA ASN A 113 -11.43 -30.22 -6.21
C ASN A 113 -11.49 -29.22 -5.05
N PHE A 114 -10.86 -29.54 -3.92
CA PHE A 114 -10.73 -28.64 -2.78
C PHE A 114 -9.99 -27.35 -3.17
N ALA A 115 -8.76 -27.47 -3.68
CA ALA A 115 -7.94 -26.31 -4.05
C ALA A 115 -8.69 -25.39 -5.01
N ARG A 116 -9.30 -25.98 -6.05
CA ARG A 116 -10.11 -25.25 -7.04
C ARG A 116 -11.39 -24.63 -6.50
N SER A 117 -11.96 -25.17 -5.42
CA SER A 117 -13.16 -24.60 -4.80
C SER A 117 -12.85 -23.29 -4.06
N ARG A 118 -11.60 -23.17 -3.59
CA ARG A 118 -11.08 -22.03 -2.84
C ARG A 118 -10.42 -21.01 -3.76
N ASN A 119 -9.60 -21.46 -4.71
CA ASN A 119 -8.75 -20.63 -5.55
C ASN A 119 -7.99 -19.58 -4.73
N ASP A 120 -7.26 -20.05 -3.72
CA ASP A 120 -6.43 -19.23 -2.84
C ASP A 120 -5.41 -20.12 -2.14
N SER A 121 -4.11 -19.93 -2.39
CA SER A 121 -3.06 -20.67 -1.69
C SER A 121 -3.06 -20.39 -0.18
N GLY A 122 -3.57 -19.22 0.23
CA GLY A 122 -3.78 -18.83 1.62
C GLY A 122 -4.76 -19.71 2.39
N ASP A 123 -5.60 -20.47 1.69
CA ASP A 123 -6.53 -21.42 2.31
C ASP A 123 -5.98 -22.86 2.40
N MET A 124 -4.73 -23.05 1.96
CA MET A 124 -4.13 -24.37 1.76
C MET A 124 -2.91 -24.60 2.65
N TRP A 125 -2.65 -23.70 3.61
CA TRP A 125 -1.51 -23.82 4.51
C TRP A 125 -1.60 -25.06 5.41
N LEU A 126 -0.50 -25.80 5.45
CA LEU A 126 -0.24 -26.87 6.40
C LEU A 126 0.33 -26.29 7.71
N ASP A 127 1.29 -25.37 7.58
CA ASP A 127 1.96 -24.61 8.64
C ASP A 127 2.41 -23.25 8.07
N ASP A 128 3.28 -22.51 8.75
CA ASP A 128 3.71 -21.18 8.31
C ASP A 128 4.60 -21.20 7.03
N TYR A 129 5.03 -22.38 6.57
CA TYR A 129 5.99 -22.53 5.46
C TYR A 129 5.51 -23.46 4.34
N ASN A 130 4.58 -24.38 4.62
CA ASN A 130 4.23 -25.49 3.74
C ASN A 130 2.74 -25.50 3.38
N VAL A 131 2.43 -26.07 2.21
CA VAL A 131 1.06 -26.26 1.69
C VAL A 131 0.75 -27.75 1.63
N PHE A 132 -0.46 -28.15 2.05
CA PHE A 132 -0.85 -29.56 1.99
C PHE A 132 -0.92 -30.07 0.54
N GLY A 133 -0.81 -31.38 0.32
CA GLY A 133 -1.02 -32.04 -0.97
C GLY A 133 0.16 -31.99 -1.94
N ILE A 134 1.05 -31.00 -1.87
CA ILE A 134 2.11 -30.79 -2.88
C ILE A 134 3.05 -31.99 -3.00
N GLU A 135 3.59 -32.49 -1.89
CA GLU A 135 4.51 -33.63 -1.91
C GLU A 135 3.82 -34.92 -2.34
N ALA A 136 2.60 -35.14 -1.88
CA ALA A 136 1.77 -36.28 -2.22
C ALA A 136 1.50 -36.35 -3.74
N LEU A 137 1.07 -35.23 -4.34
CA LEU A 137 0.80 -35.12 -5.77
C LEU A 137 2.09 -35.19 -6.60
N TYR A 138 3.19 -34.61 -6.11
CA TYR A 138 4.48 -34.72 -6.78
C TYR A 138 5.00 -36.15 -6.80
N MET A 139 4.85 -36.91 -5.70
CA MET A 139 5.21 -38.34 -5.68
C MET A 139 4.38 -39.15 -6.69
N LEU A 140 3.08 -38.88 -6.81
CA LEU A 140 2.26 -39.51 -7.87
C LEU A 140 2.79 -39.19 -9.27
N ALA A 141 3.16 -37.93 -9.55
CA ALA A 141 3.75 -37.54 -10.83
C ALA A 141 5.14 -38.18 -11.09
N LEU A 142 5.88 -38.54 -10.03
CA LEU A 142 7.16 -39.27 -10.14
C LEU A 142 6.99 -40.75 -10.45
N VAL A 143 5.85 -41.35 -10.10
CA VAL A 143 5.52 -42.75 -10.41
C VAL A 143 5.17 -42.91 -11.88
N GLU A 144 4.26 -42.07 -12.40
CA GLU A 144 3.82 -42.13 -13.79
C GLU A 144 3.51 -40.73 -14.34
N PRO A 145 3.99 -40.37 -15.56
CA PRO A 145 3.79 -39.03 -16.11
C PRO A 145 2.31 -38.70 -16.31
N ALA A 146 1.44 -39.70 -16.51
CA ALA A 146 0.00 -39.56 -16.62
C ALA A 146 -0.66 -38.88 -15.40
N TYR A 147 -0.01 -38.89 -14.23
CA TYR A 147 -0.54 -38.25 -13.01
C TYR A 147 -0.10 -36.78 -12.84
N THR A 148 0.76 -36.27 -13.72
CA THR A 148 1.29 -34.89 -13.65
C THR A 148 0.18 -33.83 -13.67
N PHE A 149 -0.96 -34.11 -14.33
CA PHE A 149 -2.07 -33.15 -14.39
C PHE A 149 -2.78 -32.94 -13.04
N TYR A 150 -2.64 -33.85 -12.07
CA TYR A 150 -3.20 -33.62 -10.73
C TYR A 150 -2.43 -32.50 -10.01
N LEU A 151 -1.11 -32.50 -10.10
CA LEU A 151 -0.28 -31.43 -9.54
C LEU A 151 -0.60 -30.09 -10.23
N SER A 152 -0.68 -30.06 -11.56
CA SER A 152 -1.00 -28.82 -12.28
C SER A 152 -2.44 -28.35 -12.07
N GLY A 153 -3.38 -29.26 -11.84
CA GLY A 153 -4.75 -28.92 -11.49
C GLY A 153 -4.93 -28.46 -10.04
N PHE A 154 -4.00 -28.80 -9.15
CA PHE A 154 -4.01 -28.44 -7.74
C PHE A 154 -3.45 -27.04 -7.49
N ILE A 155 -2.40 -26.65 -8.21
CA ILE A 155 -1.84 -25.30 -8.14
C ILE A 155 -2.81 -24.34 -8.85
N VAL A 156 -3.49 -23.53 -8.06
CA VAL A 156 -4.56 -22.62 -8.50
C VAL A 156 -4.03 -21.27 -8.98
N PRO A 157 -4.74 -20.53 -9.86
CA PRO A 157 -4.28 -19.24 -10.37
C PRO A 157 -3.99 -18.18 -9.31
N TYR A 158 -4.75 -18.15 -8.21
CA TYR A 158 -4.46 -17.25 -7.09
C TYR A 158 -3.49 -17.92 -6.13
N TRP A 159 -2.22 -17.94 -6.53
CA TRP A 159 -1.11 -18.55 -5.80
C TRP A 159 -0.09 -17.50 -5.38
N ASP A 160 0.42 -17.60 -4.15
CA ASP A 160 1.51 -16.76 -3.66
C ASP A 160 2.82 -17.11 -4.39
N GLY A 161 3.09 -16.38 -5.47
CA GLY A 161 4.33 -16.46 -6.23
C GLY A 161 5.52 -15.77 -5.58
N GLU A 162 5.38 -15.13 -4.42
CA GLU A 162 6.48 -14.46 -3.71
C GLU A 162 7.07 -15.39 -2.64
N THR A 163 6.23 -15.96 -1.80
CA THR A 163 6.67 -16.82 -0.67
C THR A 163 6.61 -18.32 -1.00
N LEU A 164 5.66 -18.76 -1.84
CA LEU A 164 5.43 -20.17 -2.18
C LEU A 164 5.91 -20.54 -3.60
N ARG A 165 7.14 -20.17 -3.97
CA ARG A 165 7.71 -20.44 -5.30
C ARG A 165 8.08 -21.90 -5.56
N GLN A 166 8.47 -22.65 -4.52
CA GLN A 166 9.02 -24.01 -4.70
C GLN A 166 8.08 -24.99 -5.41
N PRO A 167 6.77 -25.03 -5.10
CA PRO A 167 5.83 -25.89 -5.82
C PRO A 167 5.72 -25.56 -7.32
N LEU A 168 5.93 -24.31 -7.73
CA LEU A 168 5.88 -23.90 -9.14
C LEU A 168 7.06 -24.49 -9.94
N PHE A 169 8.25 -24.54 -9.33
CA PHE A 169 9.44 -25.13 -9.95
C PHE A 169 9.34 -26.64 -10.20
N LEU A 170 8.35 -27.31 -9.61
CA LEU A 170 8.12 -28.74 -9.86
C LEU A 170 7.70 -29.00 -11.31
N PHE A 171 7.00 -28.05 -11.97
CA PHE A 171 6.63 -28.19 -13.38
C PHE A 171 7.87 -28.29 -14.27
N GLY A 172 8.84 -27.39 -14.06
CA GLY A 172 10.12 -27.41 -14.77
C GLY A 172 10.85 -28.74 -14.59
N LYS A 173 10.91 -29.26 -13.36
CA LYS A 173 11.52 -30.58 -13.05
C LYS A 173 10.80 -31.76 -13.73
N LEU A 174 9.49 -31.67 -13.93
CA LEU A 174 8.70 -32.72 -14.61
C LEU A 174 8.95 -32.73 -16.11
N VAL A 175 9.09 -31.55 -16.73
CA VAL A 175 9.52 -31.42 -18.13
C VAL A 175 10.97 -31.86 -18.30
N GLU A 176 11.87 -31.52 -17.39
CA GLU A 176 13.27 -32.01 -17.42
C GLU A 176 13.33 -33.54 -17.40
N ARG A 177 12.46 -34.17 -16.59
CA ARG A 177 12.42 -35.62 -16.40
C ARG A 177 11.78 -36.38 -17.57
N TYR A 178 10.66 -35.89 -18.10
CA TYR A 178 9.83 -36.61 -19.08
C TYR A 178 9.85 -36.00 -20.49
N GLY A 179 10.46 -34.83 -20.66
CA GLY A 179 10.31 -33.99 -21.84
C GLY A 179 8.86 -33.52 -22.03
N TRP A 180 8.61 -32.87 -23.17
CA TRP A 180 7.26 -32.54 -23.64
C TRP A 180 6.52 -33.78 -24.16
N SER A 181 6.33 -34.76 -23.29
CA SER A 181 5.45 -35.91 -23.56
C SER A 181 3.98 -35.45 -23.56
N ARG A 182 3.10 -36.24 -24.18
CA ARG A 182 1.66 -35.93 -24.21
C ARG A 182 1.05 -35.77 -22.82
N ASP A 183 1.51 -36.53 -21.82
CA ASP A 183 1.03 -36.41 -20.44
C ASP A 183 1.46 -35.08 -19.79
N VAL A 184 2.66 -34.58 -20.11
CA VAL A 184 3.13 -33.26 -19.63
C VAL A 184 2.42 -32.13 -20.36
N ILE A 185 2.18 -32.26 -21.67
CA ILE A 185 1.34 -31.32 -22.44
C ILE A 185 -0.09 -31.31 -21.88
N LYS A 186 -0.64 -32.47 -21.49
CA LYS A 186 -1.92 -32.54 -20.79
C LYS A 186 -1.87 -31.79 -19.47
N ALA A 187 -0.84 -31.97 -18.66
CA ALA A 187 -0.69 -31.22 -17.42
C ALA A 187 -0.64 -29.70 -17.67
N TYR A 188 0.05 -29.25 -18.73
CA TYR A 188 0.04 -27.86 -19.15
C TYR A 188 -1.37 -27.35 -19.51
N VAL A 189 -2.15 -28.11 -20.29
CA VAL A 189 -3.55 -27.79 -20.64
C VAL A 189 -4.47 -27.74 -19.41
N TRP A 190 -4.20 -28.58 -18.42
CA TRP A 190 -4.99 -28.68 -17.18
C TRP A 190 -4.55 -27.68 -16.09
N SER A 191 -3.52 -26.87 -16.34
CA SER A 191 -3.15 -25.72 -15.51
C SER A 191 -4.01 -24.50 -15.86
N ASP A 192 -4.57 -23.84 -14.85
CA ASP A 192 -5.55 -22.79 -15.07
C ASP A 192 -4.94 -21.40 -15.31
N GLY A 193 -3.78 -21.07 -14.73
CA GLY A 193 -3.19 -19.73 -14.82
C GLY A 193 -2.11 -19.59 -15.91
N MET A 194 -2.11 -18.49 -16.67
CA MET A 194 -1.09 -18.18 -17.68
C MET A 194 0.32 -18.11 -17.07
N HIS A 195 0.45 -17.41 -15.95
CA HIS A 195 1.72 -17.24 -15.25
C HIS A 195 2.25 -18.59 -14.71
N LEU A 196 1.37 -19.50 -14.26
CA LEU A 196 1.75 -20.84 -13.80
C LEU A 196 2.30 -21.71 -14.93
N ARG A 197 1.69 -21.63 -16.12
CA ARG A 197 2.10 -22.41 -17.30
C ARG A 197 3.53 -22.11 -17.75
N ARG A 198 4.05 -20.91 -17.49
CA ARG A 198 5.44 -20.53 -17.83
C ARG A 198 6.49 -21.28 -17.01
N TYR A 199 6.18 -21.67 -15.77
CA TYR A 199 7.08 -22.47 -14.92
C TYR A 199 7.38 -23.87 -15.48
N PHE A 200 6.68 -24.30 -16.55
CA PHE A 200 7.06 -25.50 -17.30
C PHE A 200 8.38 -25.32 -18.05
N PHE A 201 8.79 -24.11 -18.41
CA PHE A 201 10.03 -23.89 -19.18
C PHE A 201 10.90 -22.72 -18.69
N MET A 202 10.40 -21.88 -17.79
CA MET A 202 11.12 -20.75 -17.19
C MET A 202 11.19 -20.88 -15.66
N ASP A 203 12.15 -20.21 -15.04
CA ASP A 203 12.16 -19.97 -13.60
C ASP A 203 11.40 -18.69 -13.21
N GLY A 204 11.40 -18.36 -11.91
CA GLY A 204 10.71 -17.19 -11.37
C GLY A 204 11.40 -15.86 -11.64
N GLU A 205 12.63 -15.89 -12.17
CA GLU A 205 13.38 -14.71 -12.61
C GLU A 205 13.21 -14.46 -14.12
N GLY A 206 12.52 -15.37 -14.82
CA GLY A 206 12.30 -15.29 -16.27
C GLY A 206 13.39 -15.96 -17.09
N THR A 207 14.29 -16.73 -16.48
CA THR A 207 15.32 -17.47 -17.22
C THR A 207 14.74 -18.74 -17.82
N GLN A 208 14.89 -18.91 -19.14
CA GLN A 208 14.50 -20.15 -19.81
C GLN A 208 15.41 -21.31 -19.36
N LEU A 209 14.82 -22.29 -18.69
CA LEU A 209 15.51 -23.48 -18.19
C LEU A 209 15.58 -24.58 -19.26
N GLN A 210 14.58 -24.65 -20.13
CA GLN A 210 14.44 -25.70 -21.14
C GLN A 210 13.60 -25.24 -22.34
N CYS A 211 13.58 -26.05 -23.40
CA CYS A 211 12.81 -25.79 -24.62
C CYS A 211 11.35 -25.49 -24.28
N ASP A 212 10.81 -24.39 -24.81
CA ASP A 212 9.39 -24.05 -24.66
C ASP A 212 8.50 -24.97 -25.51
N LEU A 213 7.18 -24.86 -25.29
CA LEU A 213 6.20 -25.72 -25.95
C LEU A 213 6.01 -25.36 -27.43
N LEU A 214 6.22 -24.10 -27.81
CA LEU A 214 6.20 -23.65 -29.20
C LEU A 214 7.31 -24.30 -30.04
N ALA A 215 8.54 -24.32 -29.51
CA ALA A 215 9.68 -24.96 -30.14
C ALA A 215 9.46 -26.49 -30.24
N HIS A 216 8.83 -27.12 -29.24
CA HIS A 216 8.39 -28.52 -29.33
C HIS A 216 7.39 -28.73 -30.46
N PHE A 217 6.36 -27.89 -30.60
CA PHE A 217 5.39 -27.99 -31.69
C PHE A 217 6.00 -27.78 -33.07
N THR A 218 7.02 -26.94 -33.17
CA THR A 218 7.77 -26.73 -34.42
C THR A 218 8.51 -28.00 -34.82
N ALA A 219 9.11 -28.73 -33.85
CA ALA A 219 9.76 -30.01 -34.09
C ALA A 219 8.77 -31.18 -34.29
N HIS A 220 7.61 -31.12 -33.63
CA HIS A 220 6.58 -32.18 -33.62
C HIS A 220 5.17 -31.63 -33.94
N PRO A 221 4.88 -31.23 -35.20
CA PRO A 221 3.61 -30.57 -35.56
C PRO A 221 2.33 -31.40 -35.26
N GLN A 222 2.45 -32.72 -35.20
CA GLN A 222 1.35 -33.62 -34.82
C GLN A 222 0.88 -33.44 -33.37
N ASP A 223 1.78 -33.06 -32.46
CA ASP A 223 1.42 -32.82 -31.07
C ASP A 223 0.70 -31.48 -30.88
N TYR A 224 0.86 -30.52 -31.82
CA TYR A 224 0.07 -29.29 -31.84
C TYR A 224 -1.41 -29.58 -32.13
N GLN A 225 -1.71 -30.44 -33.11
CA GLN A 225 -3.10 -30.84 -33.38
C GLN A 225 -3.70 -31.60 -32.20
N TRP A 226 -2.90 -32.46 -31.56
CA TRP A 226 -3.32 -33.14 -30.35
C TRP A 226 -3.59 -32.16 -29.19
N PHE A 227 -2.72 -31.17 -28.97
CA PHE A 227 -2.91 -30.09 -28.00
C PHE A 227 -4.23 -29.35 -28.22
N LYS A 228 -4.56 -28.96 -29.46
CA LYS A 228 -5.84 -28.30 -29.77
C LYS A 228 -7.04 -29.17 -29.38
N SER A 229 -7.02 -30.45 -29.75
CA SER A 229 -8.10 -31.37 -29.38
C SER A 229 -8.27 -31.51 -27.86
N GLN A 230 -7.16 -31.53 -27.12
CA GLN A 230 -7.18 -31.62 -25.66
C GLN A 230 -7.63 -30.30 -25.01
N LEU A 231 -7.29 -29.16 -25.58
CA LEU A 231 -7.75 -27.86 -25.10
C LEU A 231 -9.27 -27.70 -25.29
N VAL A 232 -9.80 -28.13 -26.44
CA VAL A 232 -11.25 -28.15 -26.69
C VAL A 232 -11.97 -29.07 -25.72
N GLU A 233 -11.47 -30.29 -25.54
CA GLU A 233 -12.03 -31.26 -24.59
C GLU A 233 -12.00 -30.72 -23.16
N ARG A 234 -10.87 -30.17 -22.72
CA ARG A 234 -10.72 -29.61 -21.37
C ARG A 234 -11.68 -28.46 -21.14
N LEU A 235 -11.77 -27.49 -22.06
CA LEU A 235 -12.63 -26.31 -21.89
C LEU A 235 -14.12 -26.69 -21.87
N GLY A 236 -14.51 -27.75 -22.57
CA GLY A 236 -15.86 -28.31 -22.51
C GLY A 236 -16.16 -29.03 -21.19
N GLN A 237 -15.15 -29.64 -20.56
CA GLN A 237 -15.31 -30.39 -19.31
C GLN A 237 -15.18 -29.52 -18.06
N ARG A 238 -14.25 -28.55 -18.07
CA ARG A 238 -13.85 -27.79 -16.88
C ARG A 238 -13.49 -26.34 -17.21
N PRO A 239 -14.23 -25.35 -16.68
CA PRO A 239 -13.89 -23.93 -16.84
C PRO A 239 -12.57 -23.56 -16.17
N LEU A 240 -11.92 -22.53 -16.71
CA LEU A 240 -10.82 -21.81 -16.06
C LEU A 240 -11.29 -21.15 -14.77
N LEU A 241 -10.40 -21.09 -13.77
CA LEU A 241 -10.61 -20.29 -12.57
C LEU A 241 -10.20 -18.83 -12.82
N ALA A 242 -11.10 -17.90 -12.54
CA ALA A 242 -10.80 -16.48 -12.54
C ALA A 242 -10.19 -16.05 -11.20
N SER A 243 -9.18 -15.18 -11.24
CA SER A 243 -8.57 -14.59 -10.04
C SER A 243 -9.54 -13.68 -9.29
N PRO A 244 -9.48 -13.61 -7.94
CA PRO A 244 -10.33 -12.72 -7.15
C PRO A 244 -10.08 -11.26 -7.51
N GLY A 245 -11.13 -10.52 -7.89
CA GLY A 245 -11.04 -9.07 -8.18
C GLY A 245 -10.37 -8.69 -9.50
N GLY A 246 -9.88 -9.64 -10.29
CA GLY A 246 -9.29 -9.40 -11.61
C GLY A 246 -10.24 -9.73 -12.77
N GLU A 247 -9.93 -9.24 -13.97
CA GLU A 247 -10.61 -9.69 -15.19
C GLU A 247 -10.26 -11.17 -15.46
N ALA A 248 -11.24 -11.94 -15.91
CA ALA A 248 -11.01 -13.33 -16.25
C ALA A 248 -10.07 -13.42 -17.46
N GLU A 249 -9.00 -14.23 -17.37
CA GLU A 249 -8.13 -14.53 -18.50
C GLU A 249 -8.96 -14.96 -19.73
N HIS A 250 -8.61 -14.45 -20.91
CA HIS A 250 -9.27 -14.87 -22.14
C HIS A 250 -9.07 -16.39 -22.34
N PRO A 251 -10.14 -17.19 -22.49
CA PRO A 251 -10.12 -18.63 -22.23
C PRO A 251 -9.27 -19.47 -23.18
N VAL A 252 -8.87 -18.89 -24.31
CA VAL A 252 -8.05 -19.54 -25.33
C VAL A 252 -6.72 -18.79 -25.53
N LEU A 253 -6.77 -17.47 -25.80
CA LEU A 253 -5.57 -16.63 -25.91
C LEU A 253 -4.58 -16.78 -24.75
N SER A 254 -5.05 -16.96 -23.50
CA SER A 254 -4.14 -17.10 -22.37
C SER A 254 -3.26 -18.37 -22.42
N PHE A 255 -3.63 -19.39 -23.20
CA PHE A 255 -2.75 -20.52 -23.47
C PHE A 255 -1.67 -20.16 -24.47
N TYR A 256 -2.01 -19.40 -25.52
CA TYR A 256 -1.06 -18.97 -26.55
C TYR A 256 -0.01 -18.00 -26.00
N TYR A 257 -0.42 -17.10 -25.10
CA TYR A 257 0.49 -16.22 -24.38
C TYR A 257 1.54 -16.98 -23.54
N SER A 258 1.22 -18.17 -23.05
CA SER A 258 2.15 -18.99 -22.25
C SER A 258 2.91 -20.05 -23.06
N LEU A 259 2.81 -20.09 -24.39
CA LEU A 259 3.45 -21.15 -25.20
C LEU A 259 4.97 -21.00 -25.32
N ALA A 260 5.47 -19.76 -25.27
CA ALA A 260 6.86 -19.40 -25.47
C ALA A 260 7.21 -18.12 -24.72
N ASP A 261 8.51 -17.86 -24.65
CA ASP A 261 9.03 -16.51 -24.42
C ASP A 261 9.01 -15.78 -25.77
N TRP A 262 7.97 -14.97 -25.99
CA TRP A 262 7.74 -14.31 -27.27
C TRP A 262 8.74 -13.18 -27.48
N ASP A 263 9.42 -13.18 -28.63
CA ASP A 263 10.35 -12.11 -29.03
C ASP A 263 9.55 -10.88 -29.51
N VAL A 264 9.12 -10.07 -28.54
CA VAL A 264 8.35 -8.83 -28.73
C VAL A 264 9.04 -7.69 -27.99
N ASP A 265 8.86 -6.46 -28.48
CA ASP A 265 9.54 -5.28 -27.93
C ASP A 265 8.99 -4.87 -26.56
N ALA A 266 7.71 -5.14 -26.30
CA ALA A 266 7.08 -4.86 -25.01
C ALA A 266 7.54 -5.84 -23.93
N GLU A 267 7.75 -5.36 -22.71
CA GLU A 267 8.05 -6.23 -21.57
C GLU A 267 6.78 -6.91 -21.04
N ILE A 268 6.91 -8.10 -20.47
CA ILE A 268 5.79 -8.91 -19.95
C ILE A 268 4.95 -8.19 -18.89
N TRP A 269 5.56 -7.28 -18.12
CA TRP A 269 4.89 -6.49 -17.08
C TRP A 269 4.03 -5.37 -17.68
N GLN A 270 4.20 -5.05 -18.96
CA GLN A 270 3.34 -4.18 -19.76
C GLN A 270 2.24 -5.01 -20.41
N GLU A 271 1.46 -5.71 -19.58
CA GLU A 271 0.60 -6.83 -19.98
C GLU A 271 -0.24 -6.56 -21.24
N GLY A 272 -0.91 -5.41 -21.35
CA GLY A 272 -1.73 -5.06 -22.53
C GLY A 272 -0.93 -4.89 -23.82
N GLU A 273 0.16 -4.11 -23.80
CA GLU A 273 1.01 -3.90 -24.99
C GLU A 273 1.72 -5.20 -25.40
N TRP A 274 2.18 -5.99 -24.41
CA TRP A 274 2.80 -7.29 -24.65
C TRP A 274 1.81 -8.28 -25.27
N GLN A 275 0.60 -8.41 -24.71
CA GLN A 275 -0.44 -9.31 -25.24
C GLN A 275 -0.80 -8.95 -26.69
N ASP A 276 -0.91 -7.66 -27.01
CA ASP A 276 -1.22 -7.21 -28.37
C ASP A 276 -0.12 -7.53 -29.38
N GLN A 277 1.15 -7.33 -29.01
CA GLN A 277 2.25 -7.72 -29.89
C GLN A 277 2.28 -9.24 -30.09
N VAL A 278 2.00 -10.02 -29.05
CA VAL A 278 1.89 -11.48 -29.14
C VAL A 278 0.73 -11.91 -30.03
N LYS A 279 -0.46 -11.28 -29.95
CA LYS A 279 -1.61 -11.57 -30.85
C LYS A 279 -1.23 -11.53 -32.34
N GLN A 280 -0.30 -10.65 -32.72
CA GLN A 280 0.18 -10.48 -34.09
C GLN A 280 1.28 -11.46 -34.52
N GLN A 281 1.87 -12.21 -33.59
CA GLN A 281 2.89 -13.21 -33.91
C GLN A 281 2.32 -14.38 -34.71
N LEU A 282 3.22 -15.09 -35.41
CA LEU A 282 2.86 -16.23 -36.26
C LEU A 282 3.15 -17.56 -35.56
N LEU A 283 2.14 -18.42 -35.49
CA LEU A 283 2.22 -19.81 -35.06
C LEU A 283 1.97 -20.72 -36.26
N LEU A 284 3.00 -21.44 -36.70
CA LEU A 284 2.93 -22.36 -37.86
C LEU A 284 2.34 -21.72 -39.14
N GLY A 285 2.54 -20.41 -39.32
CA GLY A 285 2.08 -19.63 -40.47
C GLY A 285 0.71 -18.95 -40.33
N LEU A 286 0.03 -19.10 -39.19
CA LEU A 286 -1.22 -18.40 -38.87
C LEU A 286 -0.99 -17.39 -37.74
N ARG A 287 -1.72 -16.27 -37.74
CA ARG A 287 -1.66 -15.32 -36.62
C ARG A 287 -2.30 -15.92 -35.39
N ILE A 288 -1.73 -15.65 -34.21
CA ILE A 288 -2.22 -16.19 -32.94
C ILE A 288 -3.66 -15.74 -32.68
N GLU A 289 -3.99 -14.47 -32.93
CA GLU A 289 -5.35 -13.94 -32.78
C GLU A 289 -6.36 -14.76 -33.60
N ASP A 290 -6.09 -14.96 -34.89
CA ASP A 290 -6.98 -15.69 -35.81
C ASP A 290 -7.15 -17.17 -35.37
N GLU A 291 -6.07 -17.83 -34.98
CA GLU A 291 -6.10 -19.24 -34.55
C GLU A 291 -6.83 -19.41 -33.20
N ALA A 292 -6.60 -18.49 -32.25
CA ALA A 292 -7.27 -18.52 -30.96
C ALA A 292 -8.78 -18.25 -31.08
N LEU A 293 -9.18 -17.30 -31.93
CA LEU A 293 -10.60 -17.01 -32.20
C LEU A 293 -11.28 -18.18 -32.93
N ALA A 294 -10.61 -18.82 -33.88
CA ALA A 294 -11.13 -20.00 -34.55
C ALA A 294 -11.35 -21.16 -33.55
N LEU A 295 -10.39 -21.40 -32.66
CA LEU A 295 -10.51 -22.43 -31.63
C LEU A 295 -11.61 -22.10 -30.60
N LEU A 296 -11.75 -20.83 -30.22
CA LEU A 296 -12.84 -20.39 -29.35
C LEU A 296 -14.21 -20.64 -29.98
N ALA A 297 -14.35 -20.38 -31.28
CA ALA A 297 -15.57 -20.69 -32.03
C ALA A 297 -15.85 -22.20 -32.06
N GLU A 298 -14.82 -23.03 -32.26
CA GLU A 298 -14.93 -24.49 -32.21
C GLU A 298 -15.42 -24.98 -30.83
N VAL A 299 -14.87 -24.45 -29.74
CA VAL A 299 -15.32 -24.79 -28.37
C VAL A 299 -16.78 -24.41 -28.15
N LYS A 300 -17.17 -23.18 -28.53
CA LYS A 300 -18.55 -22.69 -28.41
C LYS A 300 -19.54 -23.51 -29.24
N GLN A 301 -19.09 -24.03 -30.39
CA GLN A 301 -19.91 -24.89 -31.24
C GLN A 301 -20.03 -26.32 -30.69
N ALA A 302 -18.94 -26.90 -30.19
CA ALA A 302 -18.91 -28.25 -29.64
C ALA A 302 -19.65 -28.37 -28.29
N TYR A 303 -19.57 -27.32 -27.46
CA TYR A 303 -20.14 -27.28 -26.12
C TYR A 303 -20.98 -26.00 -25.90
N PRO A 304 -22.15 -25.90 -26.55
CA PRO A 304 -22.99 -24.71 -26.46
C PRO A 304 -23.51 -24.53 -25.03
N GLY A 305 -23.31 -23.33 -24.46
CA GLY A 305 -23.82 -22.95 -23.13
C GLY A 305 -22.91 -23.32 -21.95
N VAL A 306 -21.73 -23.92 -22.20
CA VAL A 306 -20.72 -24.13 -21.14
C VAL A 306 -19.99 -22.82 -20.85
N ALA A 307 -19.93 -22.43 -19.57
CA ALA A 307 -19.10 -21.31 -19.14
C ALA A 307 -17.63 -21.71 -19.26
N LEU A 308 -16.81 -20.89 -19.94
CA LEU A 308 -15.39 -21.17 -20.17
C LEU A 308 -14.48 -20.69 -19.03
N SER A 309 -14.96 -19.75 -18.24
CA SER A 309 -14.32 -19.25 -17.02
C SER A 309 -15.35 -19.15 -15.90
N ARG A 310 -14.94 -19.41 -14.67
CA ARG A 310 -15.76 -19.27 -13.46
C ARG A 310 -14.95 -18.74 -12.30
N MET A 311 -15.58 -17.95 -11.43
CA MET A 311 -15.06 -17.69 -10.09
C MET A 311 -15.20 -18.94 -9.23
N ALA A 312 -14.27 -19.16 -8.30
CA ALA A 312 -14.35 -20.29 -7.39
C ALA A 312 -15.55 -20.14 -6.43
N PRO A 313 -16.24 -21.24 -6.07
CA PRO A 313 -17.39 -21.23 -5.17
C PRO A 313 -17.19 -20.42 -3.88
N ALA A 314 -16.03 -20.53 -3.23
CA ALA A 314 -15.76 -19.82 -1.99
C ALA A 314 -15.85 -18.29 -2.11
N TRP A 315 -15.54 -17.74 -3.29
CA TRP A 315 -15.59 -16.30 -3.56
C TRP A 315 -16.99 -15.80 -3.95
N GLN A 316 -17.97 -16.70 -4.07
CA GLN A 316 -19.36 -16.35 -4.36
C GLN A 316 -20.21 -16.20 -3.08
N LEU A 317 -19.66 -16.58 -1.93
CA LEU A 317 -20.30 -16.51 -0.62
C LEU A 317 -19.90 -15.22 0.09
N GLU A 318 -20.81 -14.63 0.89
CA GLU A 318 -20.48 -13.48 1.75
C GLU A 318 -19.48 -13.88 2.85
N ASP A 319 -19.67 -15.06 3.44
CA ASP A 319 -18.71 -15.74 4.29
C ASP A 319 -18.12 -16.93 3.52
N ARG A 320 -16.80 -16.89 3.25
CA ARG A 320 -16.09 -17.96 2.53
C ARG A 320 -16.21 -19.33 3.22
N TYR A 321 -16.66 -19.42 4.47
CA TYR A 321 -16.77 -20.65 5.25
C TYR A 321 -18.21 -21.05 5.59
N GLN A 322 -19.21 -20.45 4.93
CA GLN A 322 -20.63 -20.64 5.25
C GLN A 322 -21.12 -22.10 5.10
N ASP A 323 -20.60 -22.85 4.12
CA ASP A 323 -21.04 -24.22 3.79
C ASP A 323 -20.61 -25.28 4.81
N TRP A 324 -20.03 -24.84 5.92
CA TRP A 324 -19.09 -25.59 6.70
C TRP A 324 -19.53 -25.44 8.16
N PRO A 325 -19.85 -26.54 8.87
CA PRO A 325 -20.43 -26.46 10.22
C PRO A 325 -19.44 -25.83 11.20
N LEU A 326 -19.71 -24.61 11.66
CA LEU A 326 -18.87 -23.95 12.67
C LEU A 326 -18.74 -24.87 13.89
N PRO A 327 -17.52 -25.06 14.44
CA PRO A 327 -17.38 -25.75 15.71
C PRO A 327 -18.29 -25.06 16.73
N ASP A 328 -19.12 -25.82 17.43
CA ASP A 328 -19.93 -25.27 18.53
C ASP A 328 -18.99 -24.48 19.43
N ALA A 329 -19.23 -23.17 19.55
CA ALA A 329 -18.59 -22.33 20.53
C ALA A 329 -19.11 -22.78 21.90
N ALA A 330 -18.54 -23.87 22.43
CA ALA A 330 -18.50 -24.09 23.85
C ALA A 330 -17.59 -23.00 24.39
N ASP A 331 -18.21 -21.88 24.74
CA ASP A 331 -17.68 -20.91 25.67
C ASP A 331 -17.38 -21.69 26.96
N PRO A 332 -16.11 -22.01 27.27
CA PRO A 332 -15.81 -22.63 28.54
C PRO A 332 -16.06 -21.53 29.55
N CYS A 333 -17.18 -21.64 30.27
CA CYS A 333 -17.43 -20.89 31.47
C CYS A 333 -16.12 -20.76 32.24
N CYS A 334 -15.78 -19.52 32.56
CA CYS A 334 -14.73 -19.16 33.49
C CYS A 334 -14.91 -20.06 34.72
N ASP A 335 -14.01 -21.02 34.89
CA ASP A 335 -13.83 -21.61 36.21
C ASP A 335 -13.26 -20.48 37.06
N ASP A 336 -14.08 -20.04 38.02
CA ASP A 336 -13.71 -19.10 39.06
C ASP A 336 -12.53 -19.69 39.86
N GLU A 337 -11.30 -19.45 39.40
CA GLU A 337 -10.13 -19.52 40.26
C GLU A 337 -10.16 -18.28 41.16
N GLU A 338 -10.46 -18.50 42.44
CA GLU A 338 -10.26 -17.52 43.50
C GLU A 338 -8.78 -17.12 43.52
N TRP A 339 -8.46 -15.98 42.89
CA TRP A 339 -7.16 -15.35 43.02
C TRP A 339 -6.97 -14.92 44.48
N GLY A 340 -6.10 -15.64 45.17
CA GLY A 340 -5.50 -15.15 46.40
C GLY A 340 -4.77 -13.84 46.12
N ILE A 341 -4.84 -12.90 47.07
CA ILE A 341 -4.07 -11.65 47.03
C ILE A 341 -2.59 -12.02 47.18
N ASP A 342 -1.92 -12.30 46.06
CA ASP A 342 -0.49 -12.58 46.00
C ASP A 342 0.26 -11.42 45.35
N GLN A 343 1.48 -11.21 45.83
CA GLN A 343 2.40 -10.17 45.36
C GLN A 343 2.70 -10.40 43.87
N TRP A 344 2.65 -9.34 43.07
CA TRP A 344 3.01 -9.37 41.65
C TRP A 344 4.40 -9.96 41.45
N ASP A 345 4.52 -10.92 40.53
CA ASP A 345 5.80 -11.48 40.10
C ASP A 345 6.47 -10.64 39.00
N GLU A 346 7.68 -11.03 38.55
CA GLU A 346 8.42 -10.25 37.53
C GLU A 346 7.69 -10.20 36.18
N ASP A 347 6.93 -11.24 35.83
CA ASP A 347 6.17 -11.29 34.57
C ASP A 347 4.94 -10.36 34.65
N ASP A 348 4.27 -10.29 35.81
CA ASP A 348 3.18 -9.34 36.07
C ASP A 348 3.64 -7.88 35.93
N TRP A 349 4.83 -7.54 36.47
CA TRP A 349 5.42 -6.19 36.31
C TRP A 349 5.79 -5.88 34.87
N GLU A 350 6.35 -6.84 34.12
CA GLU A 350 6.68 -6.66 32.71
C GLU A 350 5.43 -6.48 31.83
N GLU A 351 4.37 -7.25 32.09
CA GLU A 351 3.09 -7.13 31.39
C GLU A 351 2.41 -5.78 31.65
N CYS A 352 2.38 -5.34 32.91
CA CYS A 352 1.79 -4.05 33.29
C CYS A 352 2.53 -2.85 32.67
N TYR A 353 3.88 -2.86 32.65
CA TYR A 353 4.66 -1.77 32.04
C TYR A 353 4.82 -1.89 30.52
N TYR A 354 4.35 -2.97 29.93
CA TYR A 354 4.46 -3.23 28.50
C TYR A 354 3.99 -2.09 27.58
N PRO A 355 2.89 -1.37 27.89
CA PRO A 355 2.44 -0.23 27.08
C PRO A 355 3.45 0.92 27.02
N LEU A 356 4.34 1.05 28.01
CA LEU A 356 5.36 2.10 28.07
C LEU A 356 6.56 1.83 27.16
N HIS A 357 6.69 0.64 26.58
CA HIS A 357 7.90 0.26 25.84
C HIS A 357 8.17 1.17 24.63
N PRO A 358 9.42 1.61 24.36
CA PRO A 358 9.75 2.56 23.27
C PRO A 358 9.53 2.06 21.83
N SER A 359 9.12 0.81 21.63
CA SER A 359 8.77 0.25 20.31
C SER A 359 7.27 0.21 20.05
N ARG A 360 6.46 0.76 20.96
CA ARG A 360 5.00 0.69 20.90
C ARG A 360 4.41 1.89 20.16
N ASP A 361 3.10 2.01 20.25
CA ASP A 361 2.38 3.16 19.72
C ASP A 361 2.46 4.34 20.70
N LYS A 362 2.33 5.53 20.12
CA LYS A 362 2.37 6.80 20.84
C LYS A 362 1.49 6.79 22.10
N LEU A 363 2.06 7.22 23.23
CA LEU A 363 1.37 7.27 24.50
C LEU A 363 0.22 8.29 24.48
N ARG A 364 -0.87 7.90 25.15
CA ARG A 364 -2.05 8.72 25.46
C ARG A 364 -2.21 8.84 26.97
N VAL A 365 -2.92 9.87 27.41
CA VAL A 365 -3.22 10.06 28.84
C VAL A 365 -3.93 8.84 29.43
N THR A 366 -4.85 8.21 28.68
CA THR A 366 -5.55 7.00 29.11
C THR A 366 -4.59 5.87 29.48
N VAL A 367 -3.49 5.70 28.73
CA VAL A 367 -2.48 4.67 29.05
C VAL A 367 -1.82 4.93 30.41
N PHE A 368 -1.61 6.19 30.77
CA PHE A 368 -1.08 6.53 32.09
C PHE A 368 -2.12 6.35 33.20
N GLU A 369 -3.38 6.66 32.92
CA GLU A 369 -4.51 6.49 33.87
C GLU A 369 -4.79 5.01 34.13
N ASP A 370 -4.90 4.19 33.07
CA ASP A 370 -5.09 2.74 33.14
C ASP A 370 -3.94 2.09 33.93
N LEU A 371 -2.69 2.50 33.66
CA LEU A 371 -1.52 2.04 34.40
C LEU A 371 -1.55 2.48 35.88
N ASP A 372 -2.00 3.70 36.19
CA ASP A 372 -2.11 4.16 37.58
C ASP A 372 -3.18 3.38 38.34
N ASP A 373 -4.30 3.05 37.68
CA ASP A 373 -5.38 2.23 38.25
C ASP A 373 -4.92 0.78 38.51
N GLU A 374 -4.17 0.16 37.59
CA GLU A 374 -3.57 -1.17 37.80
C GLU A 374 -2.54 -1.17 38.95
N LEU A 375 -1.75 -0.09 39.07
CA LEU A 375 -0.72 0.03 40.10
C LEU A 375 -1.27 0.40 41.49
N GLU A 376 -2.50 0.91 41.59
CA GLU A 376 -3.20 1.09 42.88
C GLU A 376 -3.38 -0.26 43.60
N GLU A 377 -3.49 -1.36 42.86
CA GLU A 377 -3.61 -2.73 43.40
C GLU A 377 -2.25 -3.32 43.84
N ALA A 378 -1.15 -2.93 43.19
CA ALA A 378 0.20 -3.46 43.41
C ALA A 378 0.97 -2.80 44.59
N GLY A 379 0.59 -1.60 45.02
CA GLY A 379 1.16 -0.89 46.18
C GLY A 379 2.47 -0.13 45.93
N THR A 380 3.25 0.14 46.98
CA THR A 380 4.37 1.12 46.99
C THR A 380 5.67 0.71 46.26
N GLN A 381 5.71 -0.46 45.60
CA GLN A 381 6.94 -1.01 44.97
C GLN A 381 7.07 -0.71 43.47
N TRP A 382 6.10 -0.01 42.88
CA TRP A 382 6.07 0.30 41.45
C TRP A 382 7.34 1.01 40.95
N LEU A 383 7.89 1.98 41.71
CA LEU A 383 9.07 2.74 41.28
C LEU A 383 10.34 1.88 41.19
N THR A 384 10.43 0.82 42.00
CA THR A 384 11.55 -0.12 41.98
C THR A 384 11.54 -1.05 40.76
N HIS A 385 10.36 -1.32 40.20
CA HIS A 385 10.17 -2.19 39.03
C HIS A 385 9.96 -1.41 37.73
N LEU A 386 9.88 -0.08 37.79
CA LEU A 386 9.69 0.77 36.63
C LEU A 386 10.88 0.65 35.65
N PRO A 387 10.65 0.32 34.37
CA PRO A 387 11.72 0.13 33.40
C PRO A 387 12.50 1.43 33.13
N ALA A 388 13.83 1.32 33.15
CA ALA A 388 14.78 2.42 32.94
C ALA A 388 14.94 2.81 31.45
N HIS A 389 13.82 3.08 30.78
CA HIS A 389 13.77 3.63 29.44
C HIS A 389 12.87 4.87 29.40
N LEU A 390 12.88 5.62 28.30
CA LEU A 390 12.14 6.89 28.19
C LEU A 390 10.63 6.79 28.50
N GLY A 391 10.00 5.63 28.28
CA GLY A 391 8.59 5.41 28.63
C GLY A 391 8.30 5.42 30.13
N GLY A 392 9.18 4.79 30.92
CA GLY A 392 9.15 4.83 32.37
C GLY A 392 9.41 6.25 32.88
N CYS A 393 10.36 6.97 32.27
CA CYS A 393 10.56 8.39 32.60
C CYS A 393 9.32 9.26 32.31
N ALA A 394 8.61 8.99 31.21
CA ALA A 394 7.39 9.73 30.87
C ALA A 394 6.27 9.49 31.89
N TYR A 395 6.08 8.23 32.31
CA TYR A 395 5.11 7.87 33.36
C TYR A 395 5.50 8.46 34.73
N ALA A 396 6.76 8.33 35.14
CA ALA A 396 7.27 8.92 36.38
C ALA A 396 7.07 10.44 36.42
N ALA A 397 7.37 11.14 35.32
CA ALA A 397 7.16 12.58 35.20
C ALA A 397 5.66 12.95 35.21
N TRP A 398 4.80 12.18 34.53
CA TRP A 398 3.34 12.37 34.57
C TRP A 398 2.78 12.17 35.99
N ARG A 399 3.28 11.19 36.74
CA ARG A 399 2.83 10.91 38.11
C ARG A 399 3.15 12.06 39.07
N LEU A 400 4.24 12.81 38.88
CA LEU A 400 4.49 14.06 39.62
C LEU A 400 3.40 15.12 39.41
N HIS A 401 2.71 15.06 38.28
CA HIS A 401 1.65 15.99 37.90
C HIS A 401 0.25 15.47 38.27
N SER A 402 0.05 14.15 38.41
CA SER A 402 -1.22 13.53 38.80
C SER A 402 -1.68 13.97 40.19
N SER A 403 -2.97 14.22 40.35
CA SER A 403 -3.58 14.56 41.64
C SER A 403 -3.63 13.38 42.62
N LYS A 404 -3.40 12.16 42.15
CA LYS A 404 -3.44 10.93 42.96
C LYS A 404 -2.13 10.66 43.73
N THR A 405 -1.04 11.34 43.36
CA THR A 405 0.29 11.07 43.94
C THR A 405 0.43 11.64 45.35
N ALA A 406 0.88 10.81 46.29
CA ALA A 406 1.18 11.27 47.65
C ALA A 406 2.43 12.16 47.66
N SER A 407 2.39 13.29 48.37
CA SER A 407 3.52 14.23 48.46
C SER A 407 4.82 13.61 49.00
N SER A 408 4.74 12.46 49.67
CA SER A 408 5.88 11.67 50.15
C SER A 408 6.65 10.96 49.03
N GLU A 409 6.00 10.67 47.89
CA GLU A 409 6.59 9.95 46.76
C GLU A 409 7.34 10.87 45.79
N HIS A 410 6.97 12.16 45.74
CA HIS A 410 7.59 13.14 44.84
C HIS A 410 9.11 13.20 44.96
N GLY A 411 9.65 13.09 46.18
CA GLY A 411 11.10 13.10 46.40
C GLY A 411 11.80 11.91 45.74
N ALA A 412 11.27 10.70 45.94
CA ALA A 412 11.84 9.47 45.37
C ALA A 412 11.75 9.44 43.84
N ILE A 413 10.64 9.92 43.27
CA ILE A 413 10.46 10.02 41.82
C ILE A 413 11.47 11.02 41.22
N LEU A 414 11.65 12.19 41.85
CA LEU A 414 12.62 13.20 41.38
C LEU A 414 14.06 12.68 41.46
N ASP A 415 14.43 11.98 42.53
CA ASP A 415 15.76 11.38 42.68
C ASP A 415 16.01 10.29 41.63
N TRP A 416 14.99 9.47 41.30
CA TRP A 416 15.07 8.46 40.24
C TRP A 416 15.18 9.08 38.83
N LEU A 417 14.41 10.13 38.55
CA LEU A 417 14.49 10.87 37.29
C LEU A 417 15.84 11.57 37.12
N GLU A 418 16.40 12.13 38.20
CA GLU A 418 17.72 12.79 38.20
C GLU A 418 18.84 11.80 37.88
N ALA A 419 18.72 10.55 38.32
CA ALA A 419 19.68 9.50 38.01
C ALA A 419 19.54 8.94 36.57
N THR A 420 18.33 8.94 36.01
CA THR A 420 18.01 8.13 34.80
C THR A 420 17.76 8.97 33.54
N LEU A 421 17.03 10.09 33.64
CA LEU A 421 16.56 10.85 32.48
C LEU A 421 17.69 11.53 31.67
N PRO A 422 18.67 12.23 32.28
CA PRO A 422 19.72 12.92 31.52
C PRO A 422 20.57 11.96 30.68
N GLU A 423 20.89 10.78 31.22
CA GLU A 423 21.68 9.77 30.52
C GLU A 423 20.92 9.21 29.30
N LEU A 424 19.63 8.88 29.47
CA LEU A 424 18.81 8.37 28.37
C LEU A 424 18.62 9.40 27.24
N LEU A 425 18.44 10.69 27.59
CA LEU A 425 18.33 11.76 26.60
C LEU A 425 19.66 11.95 25.85
N LEU A 426 20.79 11.90 26.55
CA LEU A 426 22.12 11.96 25.95
C LEU A 426 22.37 10.78 25.01
N GLN A 427 22.12 9.55 25.45
CA GLN A 427 22.32 8.34 24.65
C GLN A 427 21.55 8.41 23.32
N GLN A 428 20.32 8.90 23.34
CA GLN A 428 19.54 9.12 22.13
C GLN A 428 20.20 10.16 21.20
N MET A 429 20.66 11.29 21.73
CA MET A 429 21.31 12.33 20.92
C MET A 429 22.62 11.86 20.28
N LEU A 430 23.44 11.11 21.03
CA LEU A 430 24.71 10.57 20.54
C LEU A 430 24.49 9.44 19.53
N TYR A 431 23.50 8.57 19.76
CA TYR A 431 23.18 7.48 18.84
C TYR A 431 22.78 8.00 17.45
N TYR A 432 22.12 9.16 17.40
CA TYR A 432 21.64 9.77 16.16
C TYR A 432 22.49 10.96 15.69
N GLY A 433 23.79 11.02 16.01
CA GLY A 433 24.68 12.06 15.47
C GLY A 433 26.09 11.56 15.16
N ASP A 434 26.77 12.28 14.28
CA ASP A 434 28.17 12.04 13.90
C ASP A 434 29.07 13.08 14.57
N PHE A 435 29.60 12.74 15.74
CA PHE A 435 30.45 13.62 16.53
C PHE A 435 31.88 13.07 16.57
N SER A 436 32.88 13.95 16.50
CA SER A 436 34.24 13.57 16.92
C SER A 436 34.31 13.35 18.43
N ASP A 437 35.29 12.58 18.90
CA ASP A 437 35.51 12.32 20.35
C ASP A 437 35.55 13.62 21.19
N SER A 438 36.07 14.71 20.62
CA SER A 438 36.14 16.01 21.29
C SER A 438 34.81 16.78 21.32
N GLU A 439 33.94 16.54 20.35
CA GLU A 439 32.61 17.15 20.27
C GLU A 439 31.62 16.39 21.13
N GLU A 440 31.68 15.05 21.13
CA GLU A 440 30.89 14.17 21.99
C GLU A 440 31.11 14.51 23.48
N GLN A 441 32.37 14.66 23.91
CA GLN A 441 32.68 15.02 25.30
C GLN A 441 32.12 16.40 25.70
N ARG A 442 32.09 17.35 24.76
CA ARG A 442 31.52 18.69 25.00
C ARG A 442 29.99 18.64 25.08
N VAL A 443 29.35 17.90 24.17
CA VAL A 443 27.89 17.69 24.18
C VAL A 443 27.47 16.95 25.45
N GLN A 444 28.17 15.89 25.83
CA GLN A 444 27.95 15.13 27.06
C GLN A 444 28.07 16.03 28.29
N HIS A 445 29.12 16.83 28.39
CA HIS A 445 29.31 17.73 29.53
C HIS A 445 28.15 18.72 29.67
N TRP A 446 27.75 19.37 28.57
CA TRP A 446 26.70 20.37 28.60
C TRP A 446 25.29 19.81 28.91
N LEU A 447 24.98 18.60 28.42
CA LEU A 447 23.67 17.96 28.61
C LEU A 447 23.55 17.22 29.96
N THR A 448 24.64 16.90 30.64
CA THR A 448 24.61 16.15 31.91
C THR A 448 25.06 16.95 33.13
N ASP A 449 25.82 18.03 32.94
CA ASP A 449 26.28 18.90 34.04
C ASP A 449 25.50 20.22 34.06
N ALA A 450 24.66 20.38 35.10
CA ALA A 450 23.88 21.60 35.32
C ALA A 450 24.76 22.85 35.57
N SER A 451 26.04 22.68 35.92
CA SER A 451 27.00 23.76 36.17
C SER A 451 27.85 24.17 34.96
N SER A 452 27.63 23.55 33.80
CA SER A 452 28.33 23.90 32.56
C SER A 452 28.08 25.35 32.14
N ASP A 453 29.16 26.09 31.85
CA ASP A 453 29.20 27.47 31.33
C ASP A 453 29.47 27.53 29.80
N ASP A 454 29.38 26.40 29.10
CA ASP A 454 29.57 26.35 27.64
C ASP A 454 28.55 27.23 26.88
N ASP A 455 28.99 27.81 25.74
CA ASP A 455 28.15 28.65 24.88
C ASP A 455 27.01 27.85 24.24
N GLU A 456 25.80 28.05 24.74
CA GLU A 456 24.57 27.38 24.31
C GLU A 456 24.32 27.53 22.80
N GLN A 457 24.61 28.70 22.20
CA GLN A 457 24.37 28.93 20.77
C GLN A 457 25.36 28.14 19.90
N ALA A 458 26.61 28.04 20.35
CA ALA A 458 27.64 27.27 19.66
C ALA A 458 27.34 25.76 19.71
N LEU A 459 26.85 25.26 20.85
CA LEU A 459 26.45 23.86 21.01
C LEU A 459 25.16 23.52 20.26
N PHE A 460 24.20 24.44 20.18
CA PHE A 460 23.03 24.29 19.32
C PHE A 460 23.41 24.17 17.85
N ALA A 461 24.34 25.00 17.36
CA ALA A 461 24.83 24.89 15.99
C ALA A 461 25.55 23.56 15.76
N LEU A 462 26.40 23.14 16.70
CA LEU A 462 27.12 21.87 16.66
C LEU A 462 26.17 20.66 16.57
N LEU A 463 25.13 20.63 17.39
CA LEU A 463 24.12 19.57 17.37
C LEU A 463 23.31 19.59 16.08
N ARG A 464 22.88 20.76 15.63
CA ARG A 464 22.10 20.90 14.40
C ARG A 464 22.86 20.37 13.18
N ASP A 465 24.16 20.65 13.10
CA ASP A 465 24.98 20.36 11.93
C ASP A 465 25.50 18.90 11.91
N ASN A 466 25.54 18.22 13.07
CA ASN A 466 26.05 16.84 13.21
C ASN A 466 24.99 15.76 13.47
N LEU A 467 23.76 16.13 13.85
CA LEU A 467 22.68 15.15 14.00
C LEU A 467 22.30 14.55 12.64
N TYR A 468 22.14 13.23 12.59
CA TYR A 468 21.73 12.54 11.37
C TYR A 468 20.37 13.04 10.88
N HIS A 469 20.39 13.56 9.65
CA HIS A 469 19.21 13.75 8.84
C HIS A 469 18.94 12.45 8.08
N ASP A 470 17.67 12.08 7.90
CA ASP A 470 17.32 10.84 7.19
C ASP A 470 17.78 10.89 5.71
N GLY A 471 18.95 10.32 5.43
CA GLY A 471 19.62 10.32 4.14
C GLY A 471 18.99 9.37 3.12
N GLY A 472 17.87 9.75 2.51
CA GLY A 472 17.58 9.34 1.14
C GLY A 472 17.02 7.92 0.92
N THR A 473 16.08 7.48 1.77
CA THR A 473 14.96 6.64 1.27
C THR A 473 13.57 7.16 1.69
N ARG A 474 13.49 8.12 2.64
CA ARG A 474 12.25 8.89 2.97
C ARG A 474 12.48 10.36 3.37
N GLY A 475 13.32 11.08 2.63
CA GLY A 475 13.18 12.53 2.48
C GLY A 475 14.34 13.35 2.98
N GLU A 476 14.81 14.27 2.13
CA GLU A 476 15.89 15.17 2.52
C GLU A 476 15.41 16.28 3.48
N TRP A 477 14.10 16.51 3.67
CA TRP A 477 13.55 17.63 4.48
C TRP A 477 12.11 17.36 4.98
N ILE A 478 11.72 17.89 6.16
CA ILE A 478 10.28 18.07 6.49
C ILE A 478 9.74 19.27 5.70
N SER A 479 10.53 20.34 5.64
CA SER A 479 10.35 21.50 4.78
C SER A 479 11.70 22.18 4.55
N ALA A 480 11.81 23.12 3.62
CA ALA A 480 13.05 23.88 3.38
C ALA A 480 13.59 24.63 4.61
N SER A 481 12.77 24.81 5.66
CA SER A 481 13.15 25.51 6.90
C SER A 481 13.27 24.59 8.12
N GLN A 482 13.00 23.28 7.98
CA GLN A 482 13.15 22.30 9.07
C GLN A 482 13.66 20.94 8.56
N PRO A 483 14.86 20.50 8.99
CA PRO A 483 15.38 19.16 8.69
C PRO A 483 14.54 18.03 9.31
N ALA A 484 14.58 16.86 8.68
CA ALA A 484 14.00 15.63 9.20
C ALA A 484 15.03 14.86 10.04
N TYR A 485 15.11 15.16 11.34
CA TYR A 485 16.05 14.45 12.22
C TYR A 485 15.59 13.02 12.50
N GLN A 486 16.50 12.06 12.33
CA GLN A 486 16.24 10.63 12.53
C GLN A 486 15.82 10.29 13.96
N LEU A 487 16.36 11.03 14.93
CA LEU A 487 16.05 10.99 16.36
C LEU A 487 14.54 11.05 16.67
N TRP A 488 13.71 11.58 15.77
CA TRP A 488 12.26 11.78 15.98
C TRP A 488 11.36 10.89 15.10
N LEU A 489 11.94 10.01 14.28
CA LEU A 489 11.23 9.29 13.20
C LEU A 489 10.97 7.80 13.51
N PHE A 490 11.86 7.12 14.22
CA PHE A 490 11.79 5.67 14.46
C PHE A 490 11.57 5.34 15.93
N ASN A 491 10.57 4.50 16.22
CA ASN A 491 10.21 4.00 17.55
C ASN A 491 9.87 5.14 18.53
N ASP A 492 8.76 5.05 19.24
CA ASP A 492 8.09 6.17 19.90
C ASP A 492 8.77 6.70 21.20
N GLY A 493 10.09 6.50 21.31
CA GLY A 493 11.00 7.13 22.26
C GLY A 493 11.05 8.66 22.16
N GLY A 494 10.92 9.24 20.96
CA GLY A 494 10.91 10.69 20.77
C GLY A 494 9.73 11.40 21.46
N GLN A 495 8.52 10.81 21.40
CA GLN A 495 7.36 11.36 22.13
C GLN A 495 7.56 11.22 23.65
N ARG A 496 8.08 10.07 24.12
CA ARG A 496 8.35 9.81 25.54
C ARG A 496 9.35 10.81 26.13
N ALA A 497 10.40 11.17 25.38
CA ALA A 497 11.32 12.23 25.76
C ALA A 497 10.59 13.58 25.91
N PHE A 498 9.76 13.96 24.94
CA PHE A 498 9.01 15.22 25.00
C PHE A 498 8.02 15.26 26.16
N LEU A 499 7.31 14.15 26.43
CA LEU A 499 6.38 14.05 27.56
C LEU A 499 7.11 14.10 28.90
N SER A 500 8.26 13.44 29.03
CA SER A 500 9.10 13.49 30.24
C SER A 500 9.52 14.93 30.55
N LEU A 501 10.02 15.66 29.56
CA LEU A 501 10.44 17.06 29.69
C LEU A 501 9.24 17.98 29.99
N TYR A 502 8.14 17.80 29.26
CA TYR A 502 6.92 18.58 29.41
C TYR A 502 6.39 18.52 30.85
N TRP A 503 6.18 17.31 31.37
CA TRP A 503 5.60 17.12 32.70
C TRP A 503 6.52 17.61 33.82
N LEU A 504 7.82 17.39 33.68
CA LEU A 504 8.82 17.82 34.65
C LEU A 504 8.89 19.36 34.73
N LEU A 505 8.85 20.06 33.60
CA LEU A 505 8.86 21.52 33.58
C LEU A 505 7.53 22.11 34.07
N GLN A 506 6.39 21.48 33.77
CA GLN A 506 5.10 21.87 34.35
C GLN A 506 5.10 21.73 35.88
N TYR A 507 5.69 20.63 36.40
CA TYR A 507 5.84 20.44 37.84
C TYR A 507 6.70 21.54 38.48
N ARG A 508 7.82 21.92 37.83
CA ARG A 508 8.67 23.04 38.29
C ARG A 508 7.88 24.35 38.35
N GLN A 509 7.11 24.68 37.31
CA GLN A 509 6.30 25.90 37.29
C GLN A 509 5.26 25.95 38.41
N LYS A 510 4.66 24.81 38.76
CA LYS A 510 3.67 24.70 39.83
C LYS A 510 4.28 24.78 41.23
N THR A 511 5.44 24.16 41.45
CA THR A 511 6.04 24.01 42.79
C THR A 511 7.11 25.05 43.11
N GLY A 512 7.72 25.66 42.09
CA GLY A 512 8.84 26.59 42.25
C GLY A 512 10.11 25.93 42.80
N GLN A 513 10.22 24.60 42.74
CA GLN A 513 11.38 23.87 43.25
C GLN A 513 12.58 24.02 42.30
N GLU A 514 13.75 24.27 42.88
CA GLU A 514 15.01 24.37 42.13
C GLU A 514 15.87 23.12 42.41
N ARG A 515 16.20 22.39 41.34
CA ARG A 515 17.05 21.19 41.33
C ARG A 515 17.87 21.16 40.03
N PRO A 516 19.07 20.55 40.02
CA PRO A 516 19.89 20.41 38.81
C PRO A 516 19.13 19.77 37.64
N LEU A 517 18.31 18.75 37.92
CA LEU A 517 17.44 18.09 36.94
C LEU A 517 16.57 19.08 36.14
N PHE A 518 16.01 20.13 36.77
CA PHE A 518 15.16 21.10 36.07
C PHE A 518 15.93 21.98 35.10
N VAL A 519 17.19 22.33 35.43
CA VAL A 519 18.08 23.08 34.54
C VAL A 519 18.42 22.24 33.31
N LEU A 520 18.73 20.95 33.51
CA LEU A 520 19.00 20.03 32.42
C LEU A 520 17.76 19.80 31.54
N ALA A 521 16.58 19.65 32.15
CA ALA A 521 15.33 19.52 31.42
C ALA A 521 15.00 20.77 30.58
N GLU A 522 15.24 21.96 31.12
CA GLU A 522 15.04 23.22 30.39
C GLU A 522 15.98 23.35 29.19
N ARG A 523 17.27 22.97 29.33
CA ARG A 523 18.23 22.94 28.22
C ARG A 523 17.79 21.98 27.11
N HIS A 524 17.42 20.75 27.46
CA HIS A 524 16.92 19.77 26.50
C HIS A 524 15.63 20.24 25.83
N TRP A 525 14.72 20.86 26.58
CA TRP A 525 13.48 21.40 26.06
C TRP A 525 13.71 22.52 25.03
N GLN A 526 14.57 23.49 25.34
CA GLN A 526 14.91 24.57 24.42
C GLN A 526 15.58 24.03 23.15
N LEU A 527 16.45 23.03 23.27
CA LEU A 527 17.06 22.34 22.14
C LEU A 527 16.00 21.72 21.22
N VAL A 528 15.11 20.87 21.75
CA VAL A 528 14.13 20.15 20.92
C VAL A 528 13.10 21.10 20.29
N VAL A 529 12.72 22.16 21.00
CA VAL A 529 11.83 23.22 20.48
C VAL A 529 12.52 24.02 19.37
N ALA A 530 13.83 24.27 19.46
CA ALA A 530 14.58 24.95 18.39
C ALA A 530 14.72 24.06 17.13
N LEU A 531 14.99 22.77 17.31
CA LEU A 531 15.21 21.82 16.21
C LEU A 531 13.92 21.48 15.44
N ALA A 532 12.82 21.17 16.14
CA ALA A 532 11.59 20.68 15.49
C ALA A 532 10.29 21.10 16.23
N PRO A 533 9.97 22.41 16.31
CA PRO A 533 8.89 22.92 17.15
C PRO A 533 7.50 22.33 16.82
N LEU A 534 7.13 22.25 15.54
CA LEU A 534 5.83 21.70 15.14
C LEU A 534 5.68 20.22 15.50
N ARG A 535 6.79 19.46 15.49
CA ARG A 535 6.79 18.05 15.92
C ARG A 535 6.60 17.93 17.42
N VAL A 536 7.30 18.73 18.21
CA VAL A 536 7.15 18.75 19.67
C VAL A 536 5.69 19.04 20.04
N ILE A 537 5.11 20.10 19.48
CA ILE A 537 3.70 20.48 19.75
C ILE A 537 2.76 19.34 19.35
N ASN A 538 2.89 18.80 18.13
CA ASN A 538 2.04 17.71 17.65
C ASN A 538 2.11 16.45 18.55
N ARG A 539 3.30 16.06 18.99
CA ARG A 539 3.50 14.85 19.81
C ARG A 539 2.96 15.01 21.24
N ILE A 540 2.99 16.23 21.77
CA ILE A 540 2.38 16.55 23.07
C ILE A 540 0.86 16.56 22.94
N PHE A 541 0.30 17.28 21.96
CA PHE A 541 -1.14 17.30 21.69
C PHE A 541 -1.72 15.89 21.45
N TYR A 542 -0.95 15.02 20.79
CA TYR A 542 -1.37 13.64 20.55
C TYR A 542 -1.67 12.87 21.86
N CYS A 543 -1.02 13.22 22.98
CA CYS A 543 -1.25 12.57 24.27
C CYS A 543 -2.71 12.72 24.75
N TRP A 544 -3.38 13.82 24.39
CA TRP A 544 -4.79 14.08 24.70
C TRP A 544 -5.72 13.88 23.50
N SER A 545 -5.25 13.23 22.44
CA SER A 545 -6.02 13.14 21.21
C SER A 545 -7.19 12.16 21.29
N ASP A 546 -8.35 12.61 20.82
CA ASP A 546 -9.53 11.76 20.60
C ASP A 546 -9.45 10.94 19.30
N TYR A 547 -8.42 11.17 18.48
CA TYR A 547 -8.29 10.60 17.13
C TYR A 547 -7.06 9.69 17.01
N ALA A 548 -7.21 8.53 16.37
CA ALA A 548 -6.16 7.52 16.19
C ALA A 548 -4.87 8.07 15.55
N HIS A 549 -4.99 8.98 14.58
CA HIS A 549 -3.85 9.40 13.76
C HIS A 549 -3.52 10.90 13.82
N TYR A 550 -4.40 11.69 14.44
CA TYR A 550 -4.28 13.15 14.48
C TYR A 550 -4.06 13.62 15.90
N ALA A 551 -3.43 14.77 16.10
CA ALA A 551 -3.15 15.34 17.42
C ALA A 551 -4.26 16.34 17.80
N ALA A 552 -5.51 15.86 17.79
CA ALA A 552 -6.70 16.70 17.86
C ALA A 552 -7.55 16.35 19.09
N ILE A 553 -7.92 17.38 19.83
CA ILE A 553 -8.61 17.25 21.12
C ILE A 553 -10.00 17.84 20.94
N ASN A 554 -11.08 17.13 21.23
CA ASN A 554 -12.45 17.63 21.11
C ASN A 554 -12.75 18.67 22.21
N ASP A 555 -12.24 18.46 23.41
CA ASP A 555 -12.39 19.39 24.53
C ASP A 555 -11.70 20.75 24.26
N VAL A 556 -12.51 21.79 24.15
CA VAL A 556 -12.07 23.17 23.85
C VAL A 556 -11.29 23.76 25.03
N GLU A 557 -11.70 23.47 26.26
CA GLU A 557 -11.07 24.03 27.45
C GLU A 557 -9.71 23.38 27.68
N GLY A 558 -9.63 22.06 27.59
CA GLY A 558 -8.39 21.28 27.67
C GLY A 558 -7.38 21.67 26.58
N GLU A 559 -7.81 21.80 25.32
CA GLU A 559 -6.93 22.26 24.23
C GLU A 559 -6.38 23.67 24.48
N SER A 560 -7.23 24.59 24.95
CA SER A 560 -6.84 25.98 25.26
C SER A 560 -5.94 26.08 26.50
N GLN A 561 -6.10 25.17 27.46
CA GLN A 561 -5.20 25.05 28.60
C GLN A 561 -3.83 24.53 28.17
N LEU A 562 -3.79 23.45 27.39
CA LEU A 562 -2.54 22.88 26.88
C LEU A 562 -1.75 23.89 26.04
N ALA A 563 -2.43 24.66 25.18
CA ALA A 563 -1.80 25.73 24.43
C ALA A 563 -1.15 26.80 25.35
N ARG A 564 -1.85 27.23 26.41
CA ARG A 564 -1.30 28.19 27.38
C ARG A 564 -0.11 27.63 28.16
N GLU A 565 -0.17 26.35 28.53
CA GLU A 565 0.92 25.64 29.21
C GLU A 565 2.19 25.61 28.34
N LEU A 566 2.06 25.31 27.05
CA LEU A 566 3.17 25.33 26.10
C LEU A 566 3.73 26.74 25.84
N ILE A 567 2.88 27.77 25.78
CA ILE A 567 3.33 29.16 25.72
C ILE A 567 4.13 29.52 26.98
N GLY A 568 3.66 29.08 28.14
CA GLY A 568 4.37 29.24 29.41
C GLY A 568 5.74 28.55 29.44
N LEU A 569 5.93 27.51 28.64
CA LEU A 569 7.20 26.79 28.45
C LEU A 569 8.08 27.38 27.33
N GLY A 570 7.73 28.55 26.78
CA GLY A 570 8.55 29.27 25.81
C GLY A 570 8.30 28.92 24.34
N ILE A 571 7.24 28.16 24.03
CA ILE A 571 6.83 27.94 22.64
C ILE A 571 6.10 29.20 22.12
N PRO A 572 6.51 29.78 20.97
CA PRO A 572 5.82 30.93 20.40
C PRO A 572 4.36 30.61 20.03
N GLU A 573 3.44 31.53 20.32
CA GLU A 573 2.02 31.38 20.02
C GLU A 573 1.76 31.11 18.53
N ALA A 574 2.53 31.74 17.64
CA ALA A 574 2.46 31.51 16.19
C ALA A 574 2.78 30.05 15.78
N MET A 575 3.64 29.34 16.51
CA MET A 575 3.97 27.93 16.24
C MET A 575 2.82 27.00 16.65
N ILE A 576 2.15 27.31 17.75
CA ILE A 576 0.96 26.59 18.19
C ILE A 576 -0.17 26.81 17.18
N GLU A 577 -0.39 28.06 16.77
CA GLU A 577 -1.40 28.37 15.77
C GLU A 577 -1.14 27.68 14.42
N ALA A 578 0.12 27.66 13.94
CA ALA A 578 0.50 26.90 12.76
C ALA A 578 0.21 25.39 12.90
N THR A 579 0.49 24.81 14.07
CA THR A 579 0.21 23.40 14.35
C THR A 579 -1.30 23.12 14.35
N LEU A 580 -2.10 24.01 14.94
CA LEU A 580 -3.57 23.89 14.96
C LEU A 580 -4.17 24.03 13.57
N ILE A 581 -3.66 24.94 12.72
CA ILE A 581 -4.10 25.08 11.32
C ILE A 581 -3.89 23.76 10.56
N VAL A 582 -2.69 23.18 10.67
CA VAL A 582 -2.35 21.93 9.99
C VAL A 582 -3.19 20.77 10.54
N THR A 583 -3.34 20.69 11.86
CA THR A 583 -4.12 19.63 12.50
C THR A 583 -5.59 19.72 12.13
N ASP A 584 -6.18 20.91 12.18
CA ASP A 584 -7.57 21.13 11.81
C ASP A 584 -7.81 20.86 10.33
N GLN A 585 -6.88 21.24 9.44
CA GLN A 585 -6.96 20.89 8.02
C GLN A 585 -7.03 19.38 7.80
N GLN A 586 -6.20 18.62 8.53
CA GLN A 586 -6.15 17.17 8.41
C GLN A 586 -7.39 16.50 9.00
N VAL A 587 -7.83 16.94 10.18
CA VAL A 587 -9.03 16.43 10.86
C VAL A 587 -10.30 16.84 10.11
N ALA A 588 -10.29 18.01 9.48
CA ALA A 588 -11.34 18.41 8.56
C ALA A 588 -11.44 17.45 7.37
N GLY A 589 -10.47 16.59 7.06
CA GLY A 589 -10.62 15.50 6.08
C GLY A 589 -11.07 14.15 6.68
N TYR A 590 -11.15 14.04 8.01
CA TYR A 590 -11.34 12.79 8.75
C TYR A 590 -12.81 12.38 8.95
N ARG A 591 -13.07 11.09 9.23
CA ARG A 591 -14.44 10.55 9.40
C ARG A 591 -14.69 9.81 10.70
N PRO A 592 -15.86 10.02 11.32
CA PRO A 592 -16.49 11.32 11.54
C PRO A 592 -15.62 12.16 12.51
N ALA A 593 -15.50 13.46 12.25
CA ALA A 593 -14.81 14.42 13.14
C ALA A 593 -15.80 15.46 13.70
N ASP A 594 -15.39 16.15 14.77
CA ASP A 594 -16.19 17.22 15.40
C ASP A 594 -16.22 18.52 14.56
N ALA A 595 -17.42 19.12 14.44
CA ALA A 595 -17.72 20.36 13.70
C ALA A 595 -16.82 21.53 13.95
N ARG A 596 -16.29 21.63 15.16
CA ARG A 596 -15.36 22.68 15.51
C ARG A 596 -14.13 22.73 14.60
N PHE A 597 -13.60 21.59 14.13
CA PHE A 597 -12.30 21.55 13.45
C PHE A 597 -12.35 22.20 12.07
N TRP A 598 -13.30 21.81 11.21
CA TRP A 598 -13.41 22.44 9.90
C TRP A 598 -13.99 23.84 9.98
N GLN A 599 -14.88 24.13 10.94
CA GLN A 599 -15.38 25.50 11.14
C GLN A 599 -14.26 26.45 11.55
N ARG A 600 -13.43 26.04 12.54
CA ARG A 600 -12.25 26.80 12.98
C ARG A 600 -11.23 26.95 11.86
N TYR A 601 -10.99 25.88 11.09
CA TYR A 601 -10.13 25.93 9.91
C TYR A 601 -10.64 26.93 8.86
N CYS A 602 -11.94 26.90 8.50
CA CYS A 602 -12.53 27.84 7.55
C CYS A 602 -12.36 29.29 8.00
N ALA A 603 -12.65 29.58 9.27
CA ALA A 603 -12.51 30.91 9.83
C ALA A 603 -11.06 31.41 9.72
N ARG A 604 -10.08 30.52 9.93
CA ARG A 604 -8.67 30.84 9.74
C ARG A 604 -8.32 31.08 8.28
N VAL A 605 -8.79 30.24 7.35
CA VAL A 605 -8.60 30.45 5.90
C VAL A 605 -9.14 31.81 5.47
N GLU A 606 -10.34 32.18 5.91
CA GLU A 606 -10.92 33.50 5.66
C GLU A 606 -10.09 34.63 6.27
N ALA A 607 -9.62 34.47 7.51
CA ALA A 607 -8.75 35.43 8.17
C ALA A 607 -7.42 35.63 7.40
N PHE A 608 -6.79 34.56 6.91
CA PHE A 608 -5.59 34.63 6.07
C PHE A 608 -5.87 35.29 4.72
N ALA A 609 -7.01 34.97 4.10
CA ALA A 609 -7.42 35.59 2.85
C ALA A 609 -7.66 37.10 3.01
N GLN A 610 -8.26 37.53 4.13
CA GLN A 610 -8.54 38.93 4.45
C GLN A 610 -7.30 39.71 4.90
N ALA A 611 -6.41 39.08 5.66
CA ALA A 611 -5.12 39.64 6.07
C ALA A 611 -4.13 39.77 4.90
N GLY A 612 -4.52 39.30 3.70
CA GLY A 612 -3.67 39.12 2.55
C GLY A 612 -2.82 40.33 2.18
N CYS A 613 -1.81 40.08 1.35
CA CYS A 613 -1.36 41.11 0.42
C CYS A 613 -0.82 42.41 1.07
N ALA A 614 -0.11 42.33 2.20
CA ALA A 614 0.88 43.33 2.55
C ALA A 614 2.19 42.93 1.87
N GLU A 615 2.61 43.71 0.88
CA GLU A 615 3.82 43.52 0.08
C GLU A 615 5.01 43.06 0.92
N THR A 616 5.60 41.92 0.59
CA THR A 616 6.94 41.52 1.03
C THR A 616 8.05 42.32 0.32
N GLY A 617 7.72 43.44 -0.34
CA GLY A 617 8.62 44.12 -1.28
C GLY A 617 8.46 45.63 -1.41
N MET A 618 7.91 46.35 -0.44
CA MET A 618 8.12 47.81 -0.39
C MET A 618 9.27 48.17 0.53
N ASP A 619 10.31 48.79 -0.05
CA ASP A 619 11.29 49.59 0.68
C ASP A 619 10.55 50.48 1.70
N PRO A 620 11.11 50.68 2.91
CA PRO A 620 10.48 51.48 3.96
C PRO A 620 10.52 52.95 3.57
N VAL A 621 9.59 53.39 2.73
CA VAL A 621 9.40 54.81 2.42
C VAL A 621 8.00 55.21 2.84
N ASP A 622 7.95 55.88 3.99
CA ASP A 622 6.97 56.89 4.38
C ASP A 622 5.48 56.53 4.23
N SER A 623 4.98 55.64 5.09
CA SER A 623 3.63 55.87 5.64
C SER A 623 3.51 55.37 7.07
N HIS A 624 3.28 56.31 7.99
CA HIS A 624 2.95 56.05 9.40
C HIS A 624 1.52 55.47 9.54
N GLN A 625 1.29 54.26 9.04
CA GLN A 625 0.13 53.46 9.41
C GLN A 625 0.63 52.19 10.08
N SER A 626 0.39 52.10 11.39
CA SER A 626 0.65 50.91 12.19
C SER A 626 -0.11 49.73 11.61
N VAL A 627 0.62 48.69 11.16
CA VAL A 627 0.02 47.40 10.78
C VAL A 627 -0.82 46.90 11.96
N PRO A 628 -2.10 46.53 11.78
CA PRO A 628 -2.94 46.06 12.87
C PRO A 628 -2.35 44.79 13.51
N PRO A 629 -2.42 44.61 14.84
CA PRO A 629 -1.83 43.47 15.54
C PRO A 629 -2.24 42.09 14.99
N GLN A 630 -3.48 41.97 14.47
CA GLN A 630 -4.00 40.75 13.86
C GLN A 630 -3.27 40.36 12.57
N ALA A 631 -2.85 41.35 11.77
CA ALA A 631 -2.10 41.10 10.54
C ALA A 631 -0.64 40.69 10.84
N LEU A 632 -0.03 41.27 11.88
CA LEU A 632 1.30 40.86 12.35
C LEU A 632 1.30 39.42 12.89
N PHE A 633 0.25 39.03 13.62
CA PHE A 633 0.09 37.67 14.10
C PHE A 633 -0.12 36.67 12.95
N ALA A 634 -0.96 37.02 11.97
CA ALA A 634 -1.14 36.20 10.76
C ALA A 634 0.19 36.02 9.99
N GLN A 635 1.01 37.06 9.85
CA GLN A 635 2.33 36.97 9.24
C GLN A 635 3.28 36.05 10.02
N ALA A 636 3.30 36.15 11.36
CA ALA A 636 4.11 35.28 12.20
C ALA A 636 3.68 33.80 12.10
N SER A 637 2.38 33.54 12.10
CA SER A 637 1.82 32.19 11.90
C SER A 637 2.13 31.64 10.51
N PHE A 638 2.16 32.49 9.48
CA PHE A 638 2.57 32.10 8.14
C PHE A 638 4.05 31.70 8.08
N ALA A 639 4.93 32.47 8.70
CA ALA A 639 6.35 32.12 8.81
C ALA A 639 6.55 30.80 9.56
N ALA A 640 5.74 30.54 10.60
CA ALA A 640 5.74 29.26 11.30
C ALA A 640 5.26 28.08 10.42
N LEU A 641 4.24 28.30 9.57
CA LEU A 641 3.74 27.30 8.63
C LEU A 641 4.77 26.87 7.57
N GLN A 642 5.79 27.68 7.28
CA GLN A 642 6.89 27.28 6.39
C GLN A 642 7.71 26.10 6.94
N LYS A 643 7.58 25.78 8.24
CA LYS A 643 8.18 24.58 8.87
C LYS A 643 7.34 23.31 8.72
N ALA A 644 6.09 23.43 8.25
CA ALA A 644 5.20 22.31 7.99
C ALA A 644 5.53 21.64 6.66
N TYR A 645 4.92 20.48 6.39
CA TYR A 645 5.13 19.80 5.11
C TYR A 645 4.64 20.67 3.94
N PRO A 646 5.41 20.77 2.83
CA PRO A 646 5.00 21.53 1.65
C PRO A 646 3.58 21.21 1.19
N GLN A 647 3.17 19.94 1.16
CA GLN A 647 1.82 19.54 0.75
C GLN A 647 0.71 20.13 1.63
N GLN A 648 0.93 20.24 2.95
CA GLN A 648 -0.06 20.83 3.88
C GLN A 648 -0.21 22.33 3.61
N LEU A 649 0.93 23.00 3.36
CA LEU A 649 0.95 24.42 3.00
C LEU A 649 0.29 24.68 1.65
N LEU A 650 0.55 23.85 0.63
CA LEU A 650 -0.09 23.96 -0.68
C LEU A 650 -1.59 23.72 -0.62
N ALA A 651 -2.06 22.77 0.19
CA ALA A 651 -3.48 22.57 0.43
C ALA A 651 -4.13 23.81 1.08
N LEU A 652 -3.45 24.47 2.03
CA LEU A 652 -3.92 25.73 2.61
C LEU A 652 -4.01 26.83 1.55
N PHE A 653 -2.99 26.95 0.70
CA PHE A 653 -2.97 27.91 -0.41
C PHE A 653 -4.10 27.66 -1.40
N ALA A 654 -4.41 26.41 -1.70
CA ALA A 654 -5.54 26.05 -2.57
C ALA A 654 -6.87 26.52 -1.97
N HIS A 655 -7.07 26.35 -0.66
CA HIS A 655 -8.30 26.82 0.02
C HIS A 655 -8.38 28.36 0.08
N ILE A 656 -7.26 29.03 0.36
CA ILE A 656 -7.19 30.50 0.31
C ILE A 656 -7.53 31.00 -1.11
N LYS A 657 -6.96 30.37 -2.15
CA LYS A 657 -7.23 30.71 -3.55
C LYS A 657 -8.69 30.44 -3.94
N ALA A 658 -9.30 29.40 -3.40
CA ALA A 658 -10.71 29.08 -3.65
C ALA A 658 -11.66 30.15 -3.06
N VAL A 659 -11.38 30.64 -1.85
CA VAL A 659 -12.19 31.67 -1.18
C VAL A 659 -11.87 33.07 -1.70
N ALA A 660 -10.61 33.34 -2.03
CA ALA A 660 -10.12 34.62 -2.55
C ALA A 660 -9.24 34.40 -3.80
N PRO A 661 -9.84 34.27 -5.00
CA PRO A 661 -9.10 34.02 -6.24
C PRO A 661 -8.04 35.09 -6.59
N GLN A 662 -8.21 36.31 -6.08
CA GLN A 662 -7.30 37.43 -6.30
C GLN A 662 -6.14 37.50 -5.27
N ALA A 663 -6.09 36.58 -4.30
CA ALA A 663 -5.00 36.53 -3.33
C ALA A 663 -3.67 36.24 -4.03
N ASN A 664 -2.63 37.01 -3.66
CA ASN A 664 -1.26 36.76 -4.08
C ASN A 664 -0.61 35.80 -3.08
N LEU A 665 -0.10 34.67 -3.58
CA LEU A 665 0.45 33.59 -2.76
C LEU A 665 1.96 33.48 -3.03
N PRO A 666 2.81 33.30 -2.01
CA PRO A 666 4.26 33.19 -2.20
C PRO A 666 4.63 31.76 -2.63
N ILE A 667 4.26 31.39 -3.87
CA ILE A 667 4.44 30.04 -4.41
C ILE A 667 5.63 29.91 -5.37
N ASP A 668 6.18 31.01 -5.86
CA ASP A 668 7.18 31.01 -6.94
C ASP A 668 8.45 30.22 -6.56
N ASP A 669 8.98 30.46 -5.36
CA ASP A 669 10.17 29.75 -4.87
C ASP A 669 9.90 28.25 -4.67
N TYR A 670 8.71 27.91 -4.16
CA TYR A 670 8.27 26.52 -3.97
C TYR A 670 8.11 25.79 -5.30
N PHE A 671 7.50 26.46 -6.29
CA PHE A 671 7.32 25.92 -7.62
C PHE A 671 8.66 25.70 -8.34
N SER A 672 9.55 26.70 -8.28
CA SER A 672 10.90 26.61 -8.87
C SER A 672 11.73 25.48 -8.25
N ALA A 673 11.68 25.34 -6.92
CA ALA A 673 12.36 24.26 -6.21
C ALA A 673 11.78 22.87 -6.54
N ALA A 674 10.44 22.74 -6.54
CA ALA A 674 9.76 21.49 -6.90
C ALA A 674 10.07 21.06 -8.34
N LEU A 675 10.10 22.02 -9.27
CA LEU A 675 10.43 21.78 -10.67
C LEU A 675 11.87 21.32 -10.83
N GLN A 676 12.82 22.01 -10.18
CA GLN A 676 14.23 21.63 -10.23
C GLN A 676 14.46 20.22 -9.68
N ALA A 677 13.98 19.95 -8.46
CA ALA A 677 14.15 18.66 -7.80
C ALA A 677 13.53 17.50 -8.60
N SER A 678 12.38 17.74 -9.24
CA SER A 678 11.73 16.72 -10.08
C SER A 678 12.48 16.44 -11.39
N LEU A 679 13.08 17.47 -12.00
CA LEU A 679 13.92 17.31 -13.21
C LEU A 679 15.25 16.62 -12.91
N GLU A 680 15.89 16.94 -11.78
CA GLU A 680 17.18 16.37 -11.36
C GLU A 680 17.12 14.85 -11.10
N LYS A 681 15.92 14.29 -10.88
CA LYS A 681 15.72 12.83 -10.80
C LYS A 681 16.00 12.09 -12.11
N ARG A 682 15.82 12.76 -13.25
CA ARG A 682 15.91 12.15 -14.59
C ARG A 682 17.03 12.74 -15.44
N LEU A 683 17.48 13.95 -15.11
CA LEU A 683 18.45 14.73 -15.86
C LEU A 683 19.64 15.11 -14.99
N ALA A 684 20.82 15.25 -15.59
CA ALA A 684 21.97 15.83 -14.91
C ALA A 684 21.68 17.27 -14.47
N ALA A 685 22.14 17.68 -13.28
CA ALA A 685 21.79 18.96 -12.64
C ALA A 685 21.94 20.18 -13.57
N GLY A 686 23.02 20.29 -14.34
CA GLY A 686 23.22 21.40 -15.28
C GLY A 686 22.21 21.43 -16.45
N ILE A 687 21.71 20.27 -16.88
CA ILE A 687 20.66 20.17 -17.90
C ILE A 687 19.30 20.46 -17.27
N ALA A 688 19.04 19.94 -16.06
CA ALA A 688 17.80 20.19 -15.31
C ALA A 688 17.57 21.69 -15.07
N VAL A 689 18.60 22.44 -14.65
CA VAL A 689 18.52 23.91 -14.49
C VAL A 689 18.20 24.60 -15.82
N LYS A 690 18.85 24.20 -16.91
CA LYS A 690 18.56 24.79 -18.23
C LYS A 690 17.13 24.55 -18.68
N VAL A 691 16.62 23.33 -18.54
CA VAL A 691 15.23 22.98 -18.89
C VAL A 691 14.24 23.73 -18.00
N LYS A 692 14.53 23.83 -16.69
CA LYS A 692 13.75 24.62 -15.74
C LYS A 692 13.65 26.08 -16.19
N ASP A 693 14.77 26.72 -16.49
CA ASP A 693 14.79 28.14 -16.88
C ASP A 693 14.01 28.37 -18.18
N GLN A 694 14.17 27.49 -19.18
CA GLN A 694 13.38 27.55 -20.42
C GLN A 694 11.88 27.34 -20.18
N LEU A 695 11.51 26.47 -19.24
CA LEU A 695 10.12 26.24 -18.86
C LEU A 695 9.55 27.47 -18.16
N LEU A 696 10.27 28.07 -17.20
CA LEU A 696 9.85 29.31 -16.52
C LEU A 696 9.67 30.47 -17.52
N ASP A 697 10.58 30.59 -18.50
CA ASP A 697 10.47 31.57 -19.59
C ASP A 697 9.22 31.34 -20.44
N TYR A 698 8.91 30.08 -20.80
CA TYR A 698 7.66 29.74 -21.51
C TYR A 698 6.43 30.03 -20.66
N LEU A 699 6.44 29.72 -19.36
CA LEU A 699 5.32 30.01 -18.48
C LEU A 699 5.06 31.51 -18.39
N ALA A 700 6.11 32.34 -18.38
CA ALA A 700 5.99 33.79 -18.38
C ALA A 700 5.52 34.36 -19.73
N THR A 701 6.17 33.96 -20.84
CA THR A 701 5.96 34.56 -22.17
C THR A 701 4.82 33.91 -22.97
N GLY A 702 4.66 32.58 -22.85
CA GLY A 702 3.77 31.77 -23.65
C GLY A 702 4.34 31.34 -25.01
N GLU A 703 5.60 31.69 -25.29
CA GLU A 703 6.27 31.39 -26.56
C GLU A 703 7.22 30.20 -26.39
N GLY A 704 7.32 29.34 -27.42
CA GLY A 704 8.35 28.29 -27.47
C GLY A 704 7.96 26.90 -26.94
N LEU A 705 6.67 26.56 -26.82
CA LEU A 705 6.22 25.23 -26.37
C LEU A 705 6.81 24.08 -27.22
N GLU A 706 6.82 24.23 -28.55
CA GLU A 706 7.35 23.21 -29.48
C GLU A 706 8.84 22.91 -29.25
N ALA A 707 9.61 23.92 -28.83
CA ALA A 707 11.03 23.80 -28.52
C ALA A 707 11.29 23.08 -27.17
N LEU A 708 10.26 22.91 -26.35
CA LEU A 708 10.30 22.18 -25.07
C LEU A 708 9.86 20.72 -25.18
N SER A 709 9.57 20.23 -26.39
CA SER A 709 9.27 18.81 -26.59
C SER A 709 10.51 17.92 -26.34
N PRO A 710 10.34 16.67 -25.85
CA PRO A 710 11.46 15.74 -25.65
C PRO A 710 12.34 15.56 -26.89
N GLN A 711 11.72 15.57 -28.08
CA GLN A 711 12.39 15.48 -29.38
C GLN A 711 13.20 16.74 -29.70
N ALA A 712 12.64 17.94 -29.53
CA ALA A 712 13.34 19.20 -29.80
C ALA A 712 14.52 19.45 -28.85
N LEU A 713 14.39 19.02 -27.58
CA LEU A 713 15.46 19.11 -26.58
C LEU A 713 16.53 18.02 -26.74
N GLY A 714 16.27 16.97 -27.54
CA GLY A 714 17.15 15.80 -27.64
C GLY A 714 17.23 15.01 -26.33
N LEU A 715 16.17 15.04 -25.52
CA LEU A 715 16.09 14.44 -24.20
C LEU A 715 14.96 13.39 -24.16
N PRO A 716 15.18 12.17 -24.70
CA PRO A 716 14.17 11.12 -24.67
C PRO A 716 13.75 10.72 -23.24
N GLN A 717 14.60 10.99 -22.23
CA GLN A 717 14.27 10.74 -20.82
C GLN A 717 13.12 11.59 -20.29
N LEU A 718 12.77 12.69 -20.98
CA LEU A 718 11.59 13.50 -20.66
C LEU A 718 10.30 12.88 -21.19
N GLN A 719 10.38 11.99 -22.17
CA GLN A 719 9.21 11.28 -22.67
C GLN A 719 8.74 10.29 -21.59
N GLY A 720 7.51 10.48 -21.11
CA GLY A 720 7.00 9.74 -19.95
C GLY A 720 7.52 10.21 -18.59
N TRP A 721 8.08 11.43 -18.50
CA TRP A 721 8.33 12.06 -17.19
C TRP A 721 7.00 12.26 -16.45
N GLU A 722 6.99 11.91 -15.16
CA GLU A 722 5.80 11.92 -14.32
C GLU A 722 5.85 13.14 -13.37
N PRO A 723 5.21 14.27 -13.72
CA PRO A 723 5.31 15.53 -12.97
C PRO A 723 4.53 15.52 -11.65
N HIS A 724 3.97 14.38 -11.24
CA HIS A 724 3.12 14.20 -10.08
C HIS A 724 3.77 13.41 -8.94
N TYR A 725 4.88 12.72 -9.20
CA TYR A 725 5.68 12.14 -8.12
C TYR A 725 6.60 13.21 -7.56
N GLY A 726 6.31 13.67 -6.34
CA GLY A 726 7.25 14.46 -5.55
C GLY A 726 8.61 13.75 -5.45
N SER A 727 9.68 14.49 -5.12
CA SER A 727 11.00 13.88 -5.02
C SER A 727 11.02 12.72 -4.01
N THR A 728 10.25 12.87 -2.93
CA THR A 728 9.94 11.86 -1.90
C THR A 728 8.57 12.15 -1.26
N ALA A 729 8.07 11.30 -0.35
CA ALA A 729 6.83 11.54 0.38
C ALA A 729 6.86 12.91 1.12
N GLY A 730 5.78 13.68 1.04
CA GLY A 730 5.68 15.02 1.65
C GLY A 730 6.26 16.18 0.84
N HIS A 731 6.89 15.91 -0.32
CA HIS A 731 7.36 16.95 -1.23
C HIS A 731 6.27 17.38 -2.21
N ALA A 732 6.30 18.65 -2.59
CA ALA A 732 5.42 19.20 -3.61
C ALA A 732 5.83 18.71 -5.00
N ALA A 733 4.88 18.23 -5.79
CA ALA A 733 5.08 17.92 -7.18
C ALA A 733 4.76 19.14 -8.07
N PRO A 734 5.44 19.34 -9.22
CA PRO A 734 5.13 20.42 -10.16
C PRO A 734 3.65 20.48 -10.58
N ALA A 735 2.99 19.33 -10.70
CA ALA A 735 1.57 19.25 -11.05
C ALA A 735 0.61 19.80 -9.98
N GLU A 736 1.01 19.88 -8.70
CA GLU A 736 0.19 20.46 -7.63
C GLU A 736 0.01 21.99 -7.79
N PHE A 737 0.89 22.64 -8.55
CA PHE A 737 0.88 24.09 -8.75
C PHE A 737 -0.03 24.55 -9.89
N VAL A 738 -0.56 23.63 -10.72
CA VAL A 738 -1.34 23.97 -11.94
C VAL A 738 -2.49 24.94 -11.64
N TRP A 739 -3.22 24.74 -10.55
CA TRP A 739 -4.33 25.62 -10.14
C TRP A 739 -3.96 26.67 -9.08
N LEU A 740 -2.71 26.68 -8.61
CA LEU A 740 -2.19 27.69 -7.68
C LEU A 740 -1.53 28.86 -8.42
N LEU A 741 -0.86 28.56 -9.54
CA LEU A 741 -0.26 29.54 -10.43
C LEU A 741 -1.32 30.49 -11.02
N PRO A 742 -0.91 31.67 -11.51
CA PRO A 742 -1.78 32.52 -12.32
C PRO A 742 -2.43 31.70 -13.46
N PRO A 743 -3.72 31.89 -13.78
CA PRO A 743 -4.44 31.01 -14.71
C PRO A 743 -3.71 30.77 -16.03
N SER A 744 -3.16 31.81 -16.65
CA SER A 744 -2.40 31.69 -17.90
C SER A 744 -1.15 30.83 -17.78
N GLN A 745 -0.44 30.88 -16.65
CA GLN A 745 0.73 30.04 -16.39
C GLN A 745 0.31 28.59 -16.10
N GLY A 746 -0.76 28.38 -15.33
CA GLY A 746 -1.32 27.05 -15.06
C GLY A 746 -1.76 26.33 -16.34
N GLU A 747 -2.46 27.03 -17.23
CA GLU A 747 -2.86 26.52 -18.55
C GLU A 747 -1.65 26.13 -19.40
N ARG A 748 -0.62 27.00 -19.44
CA ARG A 748 0.63 26.74 -20.17
C ARG A 748 1.36 25.51 -19.61
N LEU A 749 1.40 25.36 -18.29
CA LEU A 749 2.02 24.22 -17.61
C LEU A 749 1.30 22.91 -17.94
N ALA A 750 -0.04 22.90 -17.92
CA ALA A 750 -0.81 21.71 -18.29
C ALA A 750 -0.61 21.30 -19.76
N ARG A 751 -0.53 22.26 -20.70
CA ARG A 751 -0.16 21.99 -22.10
C ARG A 751 1.23 21.38 -22.23
N PHE A 752 2.19 21.87 -21.44
CA PHE A 752 3.53 21.31 -21.40
C PHE A 752 3.54 19.87 -20.88
N PHE A 753 2.75 19.53 -19.85
CA PHE A 753 2.66 18.15 -19.39
C PHE A 753 2.00 17.22 -20.41
N ALA A 754 0.98 17.68 -21.13
CA ALA A 754 0.31 16.87 -22.13
C ALA A 754 1.25 16.42 -23.27
N GLN A 755 2.17 17.28 -23.73
CA GLN A 755 3.12 16.93 -24.81
C GLN A 755 4.25 15.95 -24.40
N LEU A 756 4.27 15.46 -23.16
CA LEU A 756 5.27 14.49 -22.69
C LEU A 756 4.97 13.04 -23.14
N GLY A 757 3.87 12.82 -23.87
CA GLY A 757 3.46 11.52 -24.43
C GLY A 757 2.33 10.86 -23.64
N LYS A 758 2.15 9.53 -23.80
CA LYS A 758 1.04 8.75 -23.19
C LYS A 758 0.87 8.97 -21.69
N ARG A 759 1.96 9.19 -20.94
CA ARG A 759 1.95 9.42 -19.49
C ARG A 759 1.76 10.89 -19.06
N GLY A 760 1.70 11.82 -20.00
CA GLY A 760 1.65 13.25 -19.74
C GLY A 760 0.45 13.72 -18.91
N LEU A 761 -0.65 12.96 -18.91
CA LEU A 761 -1.88 13.25 -18.16
C LEU A 761 -2.10 12.34 -16.94
N HIS A 762 -1.16 11.45 -16.57
CA HIS A 762 -1.33 10.56 -15.40
C HIS A 762 -1.55 11.32 -14.09
N TRP A 763 -1.01 12.54 -14.01
CA TRP A 763 -1.15 13.40 -12.85
C TRP A 763 -2.61 13.76 -12.52
N LEU A 764 -3.54 13.60 -13.48
CA LEU A 764 -4.98 13.75 -13.25
C LEU A 764 -5.55 12.70 -12.29
N GLY A 765 -4.93 11.52 -12.20
CA GLY A 765 -5.35 10.44 -11.29
C GLY A 765 -5.05 10.70 -9.81
N CYS A 766 -4.30 11.75 -9.50
CA CYS A 766 -3.83 12.05 -8.14
C CYS A 766 -4.91 12.67 -7.24
N SER A 767 -4.79 12.46 -5.93
CA SER A 767 -5.72 12.98 -4.92
C SER A 767 -5.82 14.50 -4.87
N TYR A 768 -4.73 15.24 -5.14
CA TYR A 768 -4.78 16.71 -5.16
C TYR A 768 -5.64 17.28 -6.30
N VAL A 769 -5.92 16.50 -7.35
CA VAL A 769 -6.84 16.90 -8.44
C VAL A 769 -8.29 16.79 -7.97
N GLU A 770 -8.59 15.83 -7.11
CA GLU A 770 -9.89 15.73 -6.44
C GLU A 770 -10.12 16.95 -5.54
N GLU A 771 -9.09 17.34 -4.79
CA GLU A 771 -9.10 18.55 -3.97
C GLU A 771 -9.24 19.82 -4.83
N ALA A 772 -8.57 19.89 -5.99
CA ALA A 772 -8.72 20.98 -6.95
C ALA A 772 -10.15 21.07 -7.53
N TYR A 773 -10.77 19.93 -7.84
CA TYR A 773 -12.17 19.87 -8.28
C TYR A 773 -13.11 20.42 -7.20
N ALA A 774 -12.98 19.96 -5.95
CA ALA A 774 -13.78 20.48 -4.85
C ALA A 774 -13.57 21.98 -4.63
N ASN A 775 -12.32 22.45 -4.71
CA ASN A 775 -11.98 23.87 -4.60
C ASN A 775 -12.54 24.70 -5.77
N SER A 776 -12.65 24.14 -6.97
CA SER A 776 -13.26 24.82 -8.11
C SER A 776 -14.74 25.10 -7.87
N ARG A 777 -15.46 24.19 -7.21
CA ARG A 777 -16.87 24.38 -6.81
C ARG A 777 -17.04 25.41 -5.71
N VAL A 778 -16.04 25.53 -4.82
CA VAL A 778 -16.00 26.61 -3.84
C VAL A 778 -15.75 27.95 -4.53
N ALA A 779 -14.79 28.01 -5.45
CA ALA A 779 -14.47 29.23 -6.20
C ALA A 779 -15.61 29.70 -7.13
N SER A 780 -16.41 28.77 -7.67
CA SER A 780 -17.61 29.10 -8.47
C SER A 780 -18.80 29.55 -7.61
N GLY A 781 -18.72 29.40 -6.29
CA GLY A 781 -19.80 29.72 -5.36
C GLY A 781 -20.91 28.67 -5.28
N GLU A 782 -20.71 27.48 -5.85
CA GLU A 782 -21.67 26.36 -5.74
C GLU A 782 -21.75 25.81 -4.32
N ILE A 783 -20.62 25.75 -3.62
CA ILE A 783 -20.51 25.20 -2.27
C ILE A 783 -19.69 26.18 -1.41
N PRO A 784 -20.16 26.64 -0.24
CA PRO A 784 -19.31 27.40 0.67
C PRO A 784 -18.25 26.48 1.29
N LEU A 785 -17.05 27.01 1.57
CA LEU A 785 -15.95 26.21 2.14
C LEU A 785 -16.36 25.51 3.45
N THR A 786 -17.19 26.15 4.27
CA THR A 786 -17.71 25.62 5.54
C THR A 786 -18.58 24.38 5.40
N GLU A 787 -19.25 24.20 4.25
CA GLU A 787 -20.12 23.04 3.98
C GLU A 787 -19.43 21.97 3.14
N ARG A 788 -18.23 22.26 2.60
CA ARG A 788 -17.48 21.39 1.70
C ARG A 788 -17.42 19.95 2.22
N TRP A 789 -17.01 19.78 3.47
CA TRP A 789 -16.79 18.44 3.99
C TRP A 789 -18.08 17.74 4.43
N SER A 790 -19.15 18.47 4.77
CA SER A 790 -20.48 17.88 4.99
C SER A 790 -21.25 17.63 3.69
N HIS A 791 -20.76 18.12 2.55
CA HIS A 791 -21.45 18.01 1.27
C HIS A 791 -21.59 16.56 0.82
N SER A 792 -22.75 16.21 0.27
CA SER A 792 -23.10 14.84 -0.10
C SER A 792 -22.20 14.24 -1.17
N GLU A 793 -21.72 15.06 -2.11
CA GLU A 793 -20.94 14.62 -3.28
C GLU A 793 -19.42 14.71 -3.09
N VAL A 794 -18.91 15.76 -2.43
CA VAL A 794 -17.47 16.04 -2.32
C VAL A 794 -16.91 15.82 -0.92
N GLY A 795 -17.79 15.64 0.08
CA GLY A 795 -17.43 15.60 1.49
C GLY A 795 -17.25 14.20 2.08
N TYR A 796 -17.50 14.06 3.38
CA TYR A 796 -17.28 12.86 4.18
C TYR A 796 -18.26 11.70 3.90
N LEU A 797 -18.93 11.62 2.75
CA LEU A 797 -19.68 10.42 2.37
C LEU A 797 -18.88 9.47 1.45
N ARG A 798 -17.90 9.95 0.65
CA ARG A 798 -16.96 9.12 -0.17
C ARG A 798 -16.26 7.89 0.52
N HIS A 799 -15.31 8.08 1.45
CA HIS A 799 -14.85 7.20 2.57
C HIS A 799 -15.64 5.92 2.93
N SER A 800 -16.94 6.09 3.21
CA SER A 800 -17.86 5.11 3.78
C SER A 800 -18.95 4.65 2.80
N ASN A 801 -19.10 5.35 1.66
CA ASN A 801 -20.01 4.98 0.58
C ASN A 801 -19.23 4.92 -0.75
N PRO A 802 -18.84 3.71 -1.19
CA PRO A 802 -18.07 3.51 -2.41
C PRO A 802 -18.71 4.13 -3.66
N SER A 803 -20.04 4.13 -3.76
CA SER A 803 -20.76 4.71 -4.90
C SER A 803 -20.60 6.22 -4.97
N VAL A 804 -20.63 6.92 -3.83
CA VAL A 804 -20.37 8.36 -3.76
C VAL A 804 -18.91 8.66 -4.11
N GLY A 805 -17.97 7.84 -3.62
CA GLY A 805 -16.56 7.96 -3.98
C GLY A 805 -16.34 7.81 -5.48
N MET A 806 -16.95 6.80 -6.10
CA MET A 806 -16.86 6.58 -7.54
C MET A 806 -17.44 7.75 -8.34
N ALA A 807 -18.62 8.24 -7.96
CA ALA A 807 -19.27 9.38 -8.62
C ALA A 807 -18.42 10.66 -8.55
N LEU A 808 -17.80 10.94 -7.40
CA LEU A 808 -16.88 12.07 -7.25
C LEU A 808 -15.69 11.97 -8.21
N LEU A 809 -15.11 10.78 -8.33
CA LEU A 809 -13.96 10.55 -9.18
C LEU A 809 -14.32 10.68 -10.67
N MET A 810 -15.49 10.19 -11.08
CA MET A 810 -16.04 10.39 -12.43
C MET A 810 -16.25 11.88 -12.74
N ALA A 811 -16.83 12.63 -11.79
CA ALA A 811 -17.08 14.06 -11.94
C ALA A 811 -15.78 14.87 -12.02
N LYS A 812 -14.78 14.52 -11.20
CA LYS A 812 -13.43 15.08 -11.23
C LYS A 812 -12.75 14.86 -12.59
N ASP A 813 -12.76 13.62 -13.09
CA ASP A 813 -12.15 13.29 -14.39
C ASP A 813 -12.84 14.05 -15.53
N HIS A 814 -14.18 14.11 -15.51
CA HIS A 814 -14.95 14.84 -16.51
C HIS A 814 -14.66 16.35 -16.50
N TRP A 815 -14.59 16.95 -15.31
CA TRP A 815 -14.22 18.35 -15.12
C TRP A 815 -12.81 18.65 -15.63
N ALA A 816 -11.84 17.81 -15.26
CA ALA A 816 -10.45 17.98 -15.69
C ALA A 816 -10.30 17.84 -17.21
N LEU A 817 -10.91 16.82 -17.82
CA LEU A 817 -10.90 16.62 -19.28
C LEU A 817 -11.55 17.79 -20.02
N SER A 818 -12.70 18.29 -19.52
CA SER A 818 -13.38 19.45 -20.11
C SER A 818 -12.54 20.72 -20.01
N TRP A 819 -11.83 20.91 -18.90
CA TRP A 819 -10.90 22.02 -18.73
C TRP A 819 -9.70 21.90 -19.69
N LEU A 820 -9.09 20.71 -19.81
CA LEU A 820 -7.97 20.47 -20.73
C LEU A 820 -8.36 20.67 -22.21
N ASP A 821 -9.55 20.23 -22.61
CA ASP A 821 -10.14 20.49 -23.94
C ASP A 821 -10.30 22.00 -24.18
N SER A 822 -10.83 22.75 -23.19
CA SER A 822 -11.03 24.20 -23.29
C SER A 822 -9.73 25.00 -23.45
N ILE A 823 -8.62 24.48 -22.93
CA ILE A 823 -7.30 25.10 -23.06
C ILE A 823 -6.54 24.55 -24.26
N GLY A 824 -7.12 23.69 -25.11
CA GLY A 824 -6.52 23.24 -26.37
C GLY A 824 -5.41 22.19 -26.21
N VAL A 825 -5.55 21.27 -25.25
CA VAL A 825 -4.74 20.03 -25.24
C VAL A 825 -5.12 19.13 -26.42
N GLY A 826 -4.16 18.39 -26.97
CA GLY A 826 -4.36 17.52 -28.13
C GLY A 826 -5.37 16.40 -27.90
N GLU A 827 -6.08 16.04 -28.97
CA GLU A 827 -7.18 15.08 -28.92
C GLU A 827 -6.70 13.64 -28.65
N CYS A 828 -5.47 13.31 -29.03
CA CYS A 828 -4.86 11.99 -28.77
C CYS A 828 -4.64 11.80 -27.27
N GLU A 829 -4.08 12.80 -26.60
CA GLU A 829 -3.80 12.78 -25.16
C GLU A 829 -5.11 12.68 -24.36
N LEU A 830 -6.11 13.50 -24.73
CA LEU A 830 -7.43 13.51 -24.09
C LEU A 830 -8.15 12.17 -24.24
N THR A 831 -8.16 11.62 -25.46
CA THR A 831 -8.82 10.33 -25.74
C THR A 831 -8.09 9.18 -25.03
N HIS A 832 -6.75 9.18 -25.04
CA HIS A 832 -5.95 8.20 -24.32
C HIS A 832 -6.28 8.19 -22.83
N TYR A 833 -6.27 9.36 -22.17
CA TYR A 833 -6.63 9.44 -20.75
C TYR A 833 -8.08 8.98 -20.52
N ALA A 834 -9.04 9.45 -21.31
CA ALA A 834 -10.46 9.12 -21.12
C ALA A 834 -10.76 7.61 -21.21
N VAL A 835 -10.04 6.88 -22.07
CA VAL A 835 -10.27 5.44 -22.30
C VAL A 835 -9.45 4.56 -21.35
N ASN A 836 -8.16 4.87 -21.17
CA ASN A 836 -7.25 4.04 -20.37
C ASN A 836 -7.44 4.31 -18.87
N GLN A 837 -7.42 5.58 -18.46
CA GLN A 837 -7.32 5.99 -17.05
C GLN A 837 -8.60 6.58 -16.46
N GLY A 838 -9.40 7.23 -17.29
CA GLY A 838 -10.62 7.91 -16.89
C GLY A 838 -11.67 6.94 -16.36
N ARG A 839 -12.32 7.31 -15.26
CA ARG A 839 -13.44 6.53 -14.72
C ARG A 839 -14.72 6.88 -15.47
N ASP A 840 -15.20 5.96 -16.31
CA ASP A 840 -16.46 6.06 -17.06
C ASP A 840 -16.69 7.43 -17.75
N GLN A 841 -15.83 7.73 -18.73
CA GLN A 841 -15.82 9.00 -19.46
C GLN A 841 -16.56 8.94 -20.81
N HIS A 842 -17.60 8.09 -20.92
CA HIS A 842 -18.33 7.89 -22.17
C HIS A 842 -18.92 9.19 -22.74
N ALA A 843 -19.46 10.07 -21.88
CA ALA A 843 -20.07 11.33 -22.31
C ALA A 843 -19.06 12.28 -22.97
N PHE A 844 -17.83 12.32 -22.45
CA PHE A 844 -16.75 13.14 -23.01
C PHE A 844 -16.26 12.59 -24.36
N VAL A 845 -16.07 11.28 -24.45
CA VAL A 845 -15.71 10.61 -25.71
C VAL A 845 -16.79 10.80 -26.78
N CYS A 846 -18.06 10.65 -26.43
CA CYS A 846 -19.19 10.88 -27.32
C CYS A 846 -19.27 12.33 -27.82
N LYS A 847 -18.94 13.30 -26.98
CA LYS A 847 -18.82 14.73 -27.36
C LYS A 847 -17.73 14.90 -28.43
N LEU A 848 -16.52 14.40 -28.18
CA LEU A 848 -15.41 14.50 -29.15
C LEU A 848 -15.73 13.81 -30.48
N ALA A 849 -16.33 12.63 -30.44
CA ALA A 849 -16.74 11.91 -31.64
C ALA A 849 -17.84 12.64 -32.41
N GLY A 850 -18.85 13.21 -31.72
CA GLY A 850 -19.92 14.00 -32.34
C GLY A 850 -19.43 15.32 -32.95
N GLU A 851 -18.33 15.88 -32.43
CA GLU A 851 -17.64 17.04 -33.01
C GLU A 851 -16.71 16.66 -34.19
N GLY A 852 -16.56 15.36 -34.49
CA GLY A 852 -15.65 14.86 -35.53
C GLY A 852 -14.17 15.00 -35.17
N ARG A 853 -13.84 15.08 -33.88
CA ARG A 853 -12.51 15.35 -33.33
C ARG A 853 -11.84 14.11 -32.73
N LEU A 854 -12.40 12.92 -32.94
CA LEU A 854 -11.80 11.68 -32.44
C LEU A 854 -10.65 11.26 -33.39
N PRO A 855 -9.39 11.22 -32.92
CA PRO A 855 -8.24 10.92 -33.77
C PRO A 855 -8.06 9.41 -33.97
N ASP A 856 -7.13 9.03 -34.85
CA ASP A 856 -6.69 7.64 -34.97
C ASP A 856 -5.84 7.25 -33.75
N MET A 857 -6.34 6.28 -32.98
CA MET A 857 -5.76 5.86 -31.72
C MET A 857 -4.88 4.59 -31.83
N GLN A 858 -4.60 4.09 -33.04
CA GLN A 858 -3.83 2.85 -33.22
C GLN A 858 -2.44 2.87 -32.56
N GLU A 859 -1.75 4.02 -32.58
CA GLU A 859 -0.42 4.15 -31.95
C GLU A 859 -0.50 4.45 -30.44
N TRP A 860 -1.67 4.85 -29.94
CA TRP A 860 -1.86 5.32 -28.57
C TRP A 860 -2.51 4.29 -27.65
N LEU A 861 -3.54 3.60 -28.11
CA LEU A 861 -4.31 2.61 -27.37
C LEU A 861 -3.99 1.19 -27.82
N THR A 862 -4.08 0.23 -26.91
CA THR A 862 -4.11 -1.22 -27.18
C THR A 862 -5.42 -1.63 -27.86
N ALA A 863 -5.48 -2.82 -28.47
CA ALA A 863 -6.67 -3.34 -29.13
C ALA A 863 -7.84 -3.45 -28.15
N ASP A 864 -7.60 -3.90 -26.92
CA ASP A 864 -8.64 -4.04 -25.88
C ASP A 864 -9.17 -2.66 -25.44
N GLU A 865 -8.30 -1.65 -25.35
CA GLU A 865 -8.70 -0.27 -25.11
C GLU A 865 -9.48 0.34 -26.30
N ARG A 866 -9.11 0.00 -27.55
CA ARG A 866 -9.88 0.43 -28.73
C ARG A 866 -11.25 -0.24 -28.78
N VAL A 867 -11.38 -1.50 -28.35
CA VAL A 867 -12.67 -2.16 -28.13
C VAL A 867 -13.47 -1.43 -27.04
N ARG A 868 -12.83 -1.05 -25.93
CA ARG A 868 -13.47 -0.24 -24.88
C ARG A 868 -13.95 1.11 -25.39
N LEU A 869 -13.17 1.78 -26.25
CA LEU A 869 -13.56 3.01 -26.93
C LEU A 869 -14.82 2.80 -27.79
N LEU A 870 -14.90 1.71 -28.57
CA LEU A 870 -16.09 1.35 -29.33
C LEU A 870 -17.30 1.06 -28.42
N TYR A 871 -17.11 0.43 -27.26
CA TYR A 871 -18.18 0.25 -26.26
C TYR A 871 -18.70 1.57 -25.71
N MET A 872 -17.83 2.57 -25.49
CA MET A 872 -18.25 3.90 -25.07
C MET A 872 -19.08 4.59 -26.17
N LEU A 873 -18.65 4.50 -27.43
CA LEU A 873 -19.37 5.08 -28.57
C LEU A 873 -20.73 4.42 -28.82
N LYS A 874 -20.85 3.12 -28.57
CA LYS A 874 -22.11 2.37 -28.68
C LYS A 874 -23.24 2.94 -27.83
N GLN A 875 -22.92 3.62 -26.74
CA GLN A 875 -23.91 4.21 -25.83
C GLN A 875 -24.44 5.57 -26.32
N GLY A 876 -23.79 6.18 -27.31
CA GLY A 876 -24.17 7.46 -27.90
C GLY A 876 -24.99 7.33 -29.18
N GLU A 877 -25.06 8.43 -29.95
CA GLU A 877 -25.78 8.47 -31.22
C GLU A 877 -24.86 8.03 -32.37
N LEU A 878 -24.87 6.73 -32.69
CA LEU A 878 -23.99 6.11 -33.71
C LEU A 878 -23.96 6.85 -35.06
N ALA A 879 -25.11 7.42 -35.48
CA ALA A 879 -25.23 8.19 -36.72
C ALA A 879 -24.29 9.42 -36.76
N CYS A 880 -23.92 9.97 -35.61
CA CYS A 880 -23.02 11.10 -35.48
C CYS A 880 -21.53 10.71 -35.53
N TYR A 881 -21.21 9.41 -35.45
CA TYR A 881 -19.83 8.90 -35.30
C TYR A 881 -19.31 8.14 -36.53
N GLN A 882 -20.04 8.20 -37.64
CA GLN A 882 -19.76 7.40 -38.84
C GLN A 882 -18.30 7.52 -39.31
N ALA A 883 -17.75 8.73 -39.36
CA ALA A 883 -16.36 8.95 -39.78
C ALA A 883 -15.34 8.25 -38.87
N SER A 884 -15.56 8.30 -37.54
CA SER A 884 -14.69 7.64 -36.56
C SER A 884 -14.77 6.11 -36.65
N LEU A 885 -15.98 5.58 -36.86
CA LEU A 885 -16.21 4.14 -37.01
C LEU A 885 -15.62 3.61 -38.33
N GLU A 886 -15.68 4.38 -39.42
CA GLU A 886 -15.03 4.04 -40.70
C GLU A 886 -13.51 3.93 -40.55
N ILE A 887 -12.86 4.81 -39.77
CA ILE A 887 -11.42 4.71 -39.48
C ILE A 887 -11.11 3.42 -38.70
N MET A 888 -11.89 3.10 -37.65
CA MET A 888 -11.69 1.89 -36.85
C MET A 888 -12.04 0.59 -37.59
N SER A 889 -12.88 0.64 -38.64
CA SER A 889 -13.13 -0.53 -39.50
C SER A 889 -11.90 -0.98 -40.30
N GLN A 890 -10.86 -0.15 -40.36
CA GLN A 890 -9.58 -0.44 -41.02
C GLN A 890 -8.46 -0.80 -40.02
N ASP A 891 -8.81 -1.06 -38.76
CA ASP A 891 -7.85 -1.36 -37.68
C ASP A 891 -7.03 -2.64 -37.94
N SER A 892 -5.84 -2.71 -37.35
CA SER A 892 -4.96 -3.89 -37.44
C SER A 892 -5.55 -5.12 -36.72
N SER A 893 -6.26 -4.93 -35.60
CA SER A 893 -6.92 -6.00 -34.85
C SER A 893 -8.17 -6.49 -35.56
N ALA A 894 -8.37 -7.81 -35.57
CA ALA A 894 -9.60 -8.40 -36.13
C ALA A 894 -10.83 -8.08 -35.27
N GLU A 895 -10.67 -8.06 -33.95
CA GLU A 895 -11.76 -7.80 -33.00
C GLU A 895 -12.31 -6.37 -33.10
N VAL A 896 -11.41 -5.37 -33.15
CA VAL A 896 -11.79 -3.96 -33.32
C VAL A 896 -12.55 -3.77 -34.64
N ARG A 897 -12.06 -4.34 -35.74
CA ARG A 897 -12.73 -4.25 -37.05
C ARG A 897 -14.12 -4.84 -37.04
N GLN A 898 -14.28 -6.07 -36.54
CA GLN A 898 -15.59 -6.74 -36.48
C GLN A 898 -16.60 -5.94 -35.65
N MET A 899 -16.15 -5.35 -34.53
CA MET A 899 -17.01 -4.53 -33.69
C MET A 899 -17.37 -3.20 -34.36
N ALA A 900 -16.41 -2.52 -35.00
CA ALA A 900 -16.65 -1.28 -35.73
C ALA A 900 -17.63 -1.48 -36.91
N GLU A 901 -17.43 -2.55 -37.70
CA GLU A 901 -18.35 -2.94 -38.78
C GLU A 901 -19.76 -3.23 -38.25
N SER A 902 -19.88 -3.97 -37.14
CA SER A 902 -21.17 -4.25 -36.52
C SER A 902 -21.90 -3.00 -36.01
N LEU A 903 -21.16 -1.96 -35.61
CA LEU A 903 -21.72 -0.68 -35.18
C LEU A 903 -22.10 0.23 -36.36
N LEU A 904 -21.39 0.13 -37.49
CA LEU A 904 -21.76 0.83 -38.74
C LEU A 904 -23.05 0.28 -39.37
N GLU A 905 -23.38 -0.98 -39.10
CA GLU A 905 -24.60 -1.64 -39.60
C GLU A 905 -25.87 -1.32 -38.78
N GLN A 906 -25.73 -0.72 -37.59
CA GLN A 906 -26.82 -0.34 -36.66
C GLN A 906 -27.26 1.11 -36.89
#